data_AF-A0A177NKU0-F1
#
_entry.id   AF-A0A177NKU0-F1
#
_cell.length_a   1.000
_cell.length_b   1.000
_cell.length_c   1.000
_cell.angle_alpha   90.00
_cell.angle_beta   90.00
_cell.angle_gamma   90.00
#
_symmetry.space_group_name_H-M   'P 1'
#
loop_
_entity.id
_entity.type
_entity.pdbx_description
1 polymer ?
#
loop_
_entity_poly.entity_id
_entity_poly.type
_entity_poly.pdbx_seq_one_letter_code
_entity_poly.pdbx_strand_id
1 'polypeptide(L)'
;MTTALALGINQALADDGSNGEAGKPILKSTSKLPSPTVAGYLDEAEHAFIGQMKFYVPMQAASGAESGTDPDANSDGSLYFDIDGNKKDTRTLAKPLVDVHMYGPMIEVPGVGFIGHGKRDAYASVSLDDGITWKKTNLSDSASETSCDNANCNVTRTDVPLFANTAYKYPGDVTNLFHSIMGNKVLVAWQSRYCGSGQPNYSLDNPQASDEQKARRAAIAAFLGIDLTTATPDDLYLIDMYGVGGSQGSVNYAEEDDYEPNQAVGEVPYNCLWTARGVLNKGDDPRTTDVTESSYMRWFNPERLTSGVRDVNRIETVCVAGAGCGITWQEDPDGLRGGQGEGPGEGWSGAVANSQTDVWYTYIDAEHFDVVQDPSKEDGSLPMTLANYELAATGDITQKPKPFVPFAMPMQLTDNAKCNVTNPKPYCYGSAILGTVAEENKPVFPVANATPMSYGLKDMCKYTVTVMTGKQNPKETVLCVTQDGLPLVGNTAATRPRLAMYGYDSTGKVRDAVIDSAFVAVVAEEDKGLGAFTFDANGQSCVQENNSDPDCFTFDEGKNIKYFTFSMSIKDTVGGKSQDGLLANLTQPGHQLNQPEVDWQSGDFYPARNTSEFWNFVDDSGNYNFNIYNTEIARRGSWLGQDIYKVHLATSKAAFGLLALPTWKQGIMNQGGPADVMSRRIVIPNRGNWSLTNDGNPYAFRNMACNNLAEKDNPYYPGGLCMDSAINLSATIPDTCTDSDSGEAVDCPMVTIGSTPFGTTTTNPVLQGSSVEPNKTKVLSWHQCPASFSTVKSTDGTVLYNCDNDTRTNDASTLADQSWYNPLDVAKGHRGFLDGDMVMMLYAWSPNWRLNVKGNDRYELYIRRSFAGATSWTTLPAKYKYWDSNDRNRYVGDGTVTCETFRSAETQASGDLLEPRVCNKYAAGAAEQARNVTQHQSMRITTLDPRFAITGSPQGVGNTLNPFGYGINPYGEDVRNPSRFFVVYETGDNTTAAEGEPEPLDLFYSRAVNFGDDYQVWAENDLSTCYPSDPHEDTDPDKGVPAEHIGSGFCNEFDQFDQGTPGLEASEASLAANPGGQFLYGVWAQLEHDKDSGELLGSDAMARRVWWIDGYISDTWGWDFGQGSGDGTPATP
;
A
#
# COMPACT_ATOMS: atom_id res chain seq x y z
N MET A 1 6.36 -37.47 24.49
CA MET A 1 6.11 -37.66 25.94
C MET A 1 5.50 -36.35 26.41
N THR A 2 4.28 -36.42 26.91
CA THR A 2 3.45 -35.31 27.38
C THR A 2 4.06 -34.60 28.58
N THR A 3 4.32 -33.31 28.45
CA THR A 3 4.44 -32.38 29.58
C THR A 3 3.62 -31.15 29.23
N ALA A 4 2.45 -31.09 29.86
CA ALA A 4 1.59 -29.91 29.88
C ALA A 4 2.30 -28.80 30.65
N LEU A 5 2.60 -27.68 29.97
CA LEU A 5 2.72 -26.39 30.62
C LEU A 5 1.33 -25.76 30.58
N ALA A 6 0.62 -25.83 31.70
CA ALA A 6 -0.45 -24.89 32.00
C ALA A 6 0.21 -23.74 32.80
N LEU A 7 0.63 -22.69 32.09
CA LEU A 7 0.80 -21.37 32.68
C LEU A 7 -0.42 -20.57 32.20
N GLY A 8 -1.23 -20.10 33.15
CA GLY A 8 -2.33 -19.21 32.86
C GLY A 8 -1.75 -17.89 32.36
N ILE A 9 -1.84 -17.69 31.05
CA ILE A 9 -1.67 -16.39 30.40
C ILE A 9 -3.11 -15.92 30.21
N ASN A 10 -3.52 -14.84 30.88
CA ASN A 10 -4.79 -14.19 30.55
C ASN A 10 -4.62 -13.66 29.12
N GLN A 11 -5.30 -14.31 28.17
CA GLN A 11 -5.38 -13.79 26.82
C GLN A 11 -6.33 -12.59 26.84
N ALA A 12 -6.03 -11.59 26.01
CA ALA A 12 -6.91 -10.49 25.68
C ALA A 12 -8.08 -10.98 24.82
N LEU A 13 -9.30 -10.59 25.16
CA LEU A 13 -10.51 -11.24 24.64
C LEU A 13 -11.51 -10.21 24.11
N ALA A 14 -12.13 -10.53 22.98
CA ALA A 14 -13.41 -9.97 22.59
C ALA A 14 -14.53 -10.90 23.04
N ASP A 15 -15.76 -10.62 22.63
CA ASP A 15 -16.90 -11.49 22.90
C ASP A 15 -16.79 -12.88 22.24
N ASP A 16 -15.78 -13.17 21.42
CA ASP A 16 -15.68 -14.42 20.65
C ASP A 16 -14.98 -15.56 21.40
N GLY A 17 -15.68 -16.70 21.52
CA GLY A 17 -15.13 -17.92 22.11
C GLY A 17 -14.71 -18.96 21.07
N SER A 18 -13.58 -19.62 21.30
CA SER A 18 -13.03 -20.69 20.48
C SER A 18 -13.82 -21.97 20.67
N ASN A 19 -14.86 -22.14 19.85
CA ASN A 19 -15.60 -23.39 19.69
C ASN A 19 -16.03 -24.03 21.04
N GLY A 20 -16.44 -23.19 22.01
CA GLY A 20 -16.93 -23.62 23.32
C GLY A 20 -15.88 -23.71 24.42
N GLU A 21 -14.61 -23.42 24.13
CA GLU A 21 -13.56 -23.27 25.15
C GLU A 21 -13.56 -21.84 25.70
N ALA A 22 -14.00 -21.67 26.95
CA ALA A 22 -14.04 -20.38 27.61
C ALA A 22 -12.63 -19.75 27.70
N GLY A 23 -12.55 -18.44 27.43
CA GLY A 23 -11.30 -17.67 27.53
C GLY A 23 -10.28 -17.91 26.42
N LYS A 24 -10.71 -18.47 25.28
CA LYS A 24 -9.82 -18.68 24.11
C LYS A 24 -10.42 -18.05 22.86
N PRO A 25 -9.67 -17.24 22.10
CA PRO A 25 -10.15 -16.64 20.85
C PRO A 25 -10.03 -17.62 19.67
N ILE A 26 -10.74 -17.33 18.58
CA ILE A 26 -10.58 -18.09 17.33
C ILE A 26 -9.32 -17.64 16.62
N LEU A 27 -8.25 -18.38 16.88
CA LEU A 27 -6.91 -18.14 16.35
C LEU A 27 -6.37 -19.41 15.68
N LYS A 28 -6.06 -19.36 14.39
CA LYS A 28 -5.69 -20.52 13.56
C LYS A 28 -4.46 -20.26 12.70
N SER A 29 -3.59 -21.26 12.60
CA SER A 29 -2.51 -21.29 11.61
C SER A 29 -3.06 -21.47 10.20
N THR A 30 -2.63 -20.63 9.27
CA THR A 30 -2.97 -20.71 7.85
C THR A 30 -1.80 -21.16 6.98
N SER A 31 -0.55 -21.21 7.47
CA SER A 31 0.61 -21.64 6.67
C SER A 31 1.22 -22.98 7.10
N LYS A 32 1.35 -23.29 8.40
CA LYS A 32 2.11 -24.46 8.88
C LYS A 32 1.80 -25.77 8.15
N LEU A 33 2.85 -26.40 7.62
CA LEU A 33 2.77 -27.70 6.97
C LEU A 33 3.10 -28.84 7.96
N PRO A 34 2.69 -30.09 7.69
CA PRO A 34 2.98 -31.23 8.57
C PRO A 34 4.47 -31.53 8.75
N SER A 35 5.29 -31.11 7.79
CA SER A 35 6.74 -31.26 7.76
C SER A 35 7.37 -30.03 7.14
N PRO A 36 8.61 -29.66 7.52
CA PRO A 36 9.35 -28.58 6.85
C PRO A 36 9.50 -28.85 5.35
N THR A 37 9.45 -27.79 4.53
CA THR A 37 9.62 -27.90 3.08
C THR A 37 11.03 -28.36 2.69
N VAL A 38 12.04 -28.01 3.50
CA VAL A 38 13.41 -28.50 3.39
C VAL A 38 13.87 -29.05 4.73
N ALA A 39 14.25 -30.33 4.75
CA ALA A 39 14.69 -30.99 5.98
C ALA A 39 15.90 -30.30 6.61
N GLY A 40 15.80 -29.95 7.89
CA GLY A 40 16.85 -29.29 8.66
C GLY A 40 16.83 -27.76 8.61
N TYR A 41 15.87 -27.16 7.91
CA TYR A 41 15.63 -25.72 7.88
C TYR A 41 14.23 -25.42 8.43
N LEU A 42 14.08 -24.25 9.05
CA LEU A 42 12.79 -23.72 9.48
C LEU A 42 12.12 -23.05 8.29
N ASP A 43 10.82 -23.27 8.11
CA ASP A 43 10.03 -22.53 7.13
C ASP A 43 9.49 -21.25 7.76
N GLU A 44 9.61 -20.15 7.04
CA GLU A 44 9.16 -18.83 7.46
C GLU A 44 7.95 -18.37 6.65
N ALA A 45 6.98 -17.78 7.34
CA ALA A 45 5.80 -17.16 6.76
C ALA A 45 5.94 -15.63 6.80
N GLU A 46 5.72 -14.98 5.67
CA GLU A 46 5.73 -13.52 5.55
C GLU A 46 4.63 -13.06 4.58
N HIS A 47 4.40 -11.75 4.52
CA HIS A 47 3.48 -11.12 3.56
C HIS A 47 2.10 -11.80 3.53
N ALA A 48 1.49 -11.96 4.71
CA ALA A 48 0.21 -12.62 4.86
C ALA A 48 -0.96 -11.64 4.67
N PHE A 49 -1.87 -11.94 3.74
CA PHE A 49 -2.97 -11.05 3.36
C PHE A 49 -4.31 -11.75 3.29
N ILE A 50 -5.35 -11.17 3.89
CA ILE A 50 -6.72 -11.71 3.88
C ILE A 50 -7.66 -10.93 2.96
N GLY A 51 -8.59 -11.65 2.33
CA GLY A 51 -9.74 -11.09 1.63
C GLY A 51 -11.00 -11.92 1.87
N GLN A 52 -12.15 -11.25 1.94
CA GLN A 52 -13.46 -11.90 2.10
C GLN A 52 -14.27 -11.79 0.79
N MET A 53 -14.80 -12.92 0.32
CA MET A 53 -15.78 -12.94 -0.76
C MET A 53 -17.13 -12.41 -0.27
N LYS A 54 -17.80 -11.59 -1.10
CA LYS A 54 -19.02 -10.89 -0.71
C LYS A 54 -20.30 -11.74 -0.89
N PHE A 55 -20.27 -13.07 -0.86
CA PHE A 55 -21.47 -13.91 -1.00
C PHE A 55 -21.38 -15.14 -0.10
N TYR A 56 -22.53 -15.77 0.16
CA TYR A 56 -22.62 -16.93 1.06
C TYR A 56 -22.49 -18.26 0.31
N VAL A 57 -21.80 -19.20 0.95
CA VAL A 57 -21.72 -20.62 0.59
C VAL A 57 -22.09 -21.48 1.80
N PRO A 58 -22.48 -22.75 1.63
CA PRO A 58 -22.66 -23.68 2.74
C PRO A 58 -21.36 -23.85 3.50
N MET A 59 -21.46 -23.90 4.84
CA MET A 59 -20.28 -24.07 5.67
C MET A 59 -19.68 -25.46 5.48
N GLN A 60 -18.38 -25.47 5.23
CA GLN A 60 -17.64 -26.69 4.93
C GLN A 60 -16.24 -26.58 5.50
N ALA A 61 -15.81 -27.64 6.20
CA ALA A 61 -14.44 -27.74 6.69
C ALA A 61 -13.44 -27.90 5.53
N ALA A 62 -12.16 -27.62 5.77
CA ALA A 62 -11.08 -27.77 4.82
C ALA A 62 -10.93 -29.21 4.29
N SER A 63 -11.43 -30.20 5.02
CA SER A 63 -11.51 -31.61 4.62
C SER A 63 -12.57 -31.91 3.56
N GLY A 64 -13.49 -30.97 3.31
CA GLY A 64 -14.66 -31.20 2.46
C GLY A 64 -15.95 -31.47 3.23
N ALA A 65 -15.88 -31.77 4.53
CA ALA A 65 -17.05 -32.17 5.32
C ALA A 65 -17.99 -30.99 5.58
N GLU A 66 -19.31 -31.22 5.43
CA GLU A 66 -20.33 -30.23 5.80
C GLU A 66 -20.26 -29.95 7.31
N SER A 67 -20.23 -28.67 7.68
CA SER A 67 -20.31 -28.25 9.08
C SER A 67 -21.63 -28.72 9.70
N GLY A 68 -21.61 -29.12 10.98
CA GLY A 68 -22.74 -29.75 11.67
C GLY A 68 -22.77 -31.28 11.62
N THR A 69 -21.83 -31.92 10.90
CA THR A 69 -21.70 -33.38 10.83
C THR A 69 -20.51 -33.93 11.60
N ASP A 70 -19.62 -33.05 12.09
CA ASP A 70 -18.46 -33.45 12.89
C ASP A 70 -18.90 -33.89 14.30
N PRO A 71 -18.52 -35.10 14.77
CA PRO A 71 -18.79 -35.51 16.14
C PRO A 71 -18.07 -34.66 17.19
N ASP A 72 -17.03 -33.90 16.82
CA ASP A 72 -16.36 -32.93 17.68
C ASP A 72 -16.93 -31.52 17.48
N ALA A 73 -17.78 -31.09 18.42
CA ALA A 73 -18.35 -29.74 18.46
C ALA A 73 -17.28 -28.64 18.48
N ASN A 74 -16.05 -28.96 18.91
CA ASN A 74 -14.93 -28.01 18.96
C ASN A 74 -14.29 -27.75 17.59
N SER A 75 -14.74 -28.44 16.54
CA SER A 75 -14.30 -28.27 15.14
C SER A 75 -15.44 -27.94 14.17
N ASP A 76 -16.65 -27.83 14.70
CA ASP A 76 -17.85 -27.53 13.92
C ASP A 76 -18.00 -26.01 13.72
N GLY A 77 -17.63 -25.53 12.53
CA GLY A 77 -17.78 -24.12 12.17
C GLY A 77 -19.22 -23.59 12.21
N SER A 78 -20.24 -24.45 12.27
CA SER A 78 -21.63 -24.01 12.38
C SER A 78 -21.96 -23.36 13.73
N LEU A 79 -21.17 -23.62 14.78
CA LEU A 79 -21.46 -23.20 16.15
C LEU A 79 -20.68 -21.93 16.53
N TYR A 80 -21.39 -20.93 17.04
CA TYR A 80 -20.81 -19.64 17.44
C TYR A 80 -20.98 -19.48 18.95
N PHE A 81 -19.88 -19.22 19.64
CA PHE A 81 -19.81 -19.14 21.09
C PHE A 81 -19.41 -17.74 21.53
N ASP A 82 -19.93 -17.32 22.69
CA ASP A 82 -19.31 -16.20 23.41
C ASP A 82 -18.01 -16.64 24.07
N ILE A 83 -17.26 -15.65 24.56
CA ILE A 83 -16.01 -15.87 25.28
C ILE A 83 -16.15 -16.70 26.55
N ASP A 84 -17.34 -16.75 27.15
CA ASP A 84 -17.65 -17.59 28.31
C ASP A 84 -17.87 -19.06 27.92
N GLY A 85 -17.78 -19.40 26.63
CA GLY A 85 -17.98 -20.75 26.08
C GLY A 85 -19.46 -21.12 25.91
N ASN A 86 -20.38 -20.16 26.03
CA ASN A 86 -21.80 -20.37 25.80
C ASN A 86 -22.14 -20.19 24.33
N LYS A 87 -22.89 -21.15 23.77
CA LYS A 87 -23.36 -21.04 22.39
C LYS A 87 -24.35 -19.87 22.25
N LYS A 88 -24.07 -18.95 21.33
CA LYS A 88 -24.92 -17.79 21.01
C LYS A 88 -25.67 -17.94 19.71
N ASP A 89 -25.08 -18.59 18.71
CA ASP A 89 -25.69 -18.72 17.39
C ASP A 89 -25.35 -20.06 16.73
N THR A 90 -26.10 -20.40 15.68
CA THR A 90 -25.81 -21.56 14.83
C THR A 90 -26.06 -21.17 13.38
N ARG A 91 -25.04 -21.29 12.53
CA ARG A 91 -25.04 -20.85 11.13
C ARG A 91 -24.76 -22.02 10.20
N THR A 92 -25.38 -22.02 9.03
CA THR A 92 -25.19 -23.07 8.01
C THR A 92 -24.50 -22.55 6.76
N LEU A 93 -24.20 -21.26 6.72
CA LEU A 93 -23.61 -20.53 5.60
C LEU A 93 -22.51 -19.60 6.12
N ALA A 94 -21.44 -19.45 5.35
CA ALA A 94 -20.36 -18.50 5.62
C ALA A 94 -19.96 -17.74 4.36
N LYS A 95 -19.25 -16.64 4.54
CA LYS A 95 -18.56 -15.96 3.46
C LYS A 95 -17.16 -16.55 3.31
N PRO A 96 -16.75 -16.98 2.11
CA PRO A 96 -15.40 -17.49 1.89
C PRO A 96 -14.33 -16.48 2.29
N LEU A 97 -13.33 -16.93 3.04
CA LEU A 97 -12.12 -16.18 3.36
C LEU A 97 -10.96 -16.74 2.55
N VAL A 98 -10.10 -15.86 2.04
CA VAL A 98 -8.91 -16.21 1.28
C VAL A 98 -7.72 -15.49 1.89
N ASP A 99 -6.81 -16.28 2.44
CA ASP A 99 -5.49 -15.88 2.88
C ASP A 99 -4.45 -16.20 1.80
N VAL A 100 -3.49 -15.32 1.58
CA VAL A 100 -2.31 -15.57 0.75
C VAL A 100 -1.07 -15.18 1.52
N HIS A 101 -0.01 -15.97 1.41
CA HIS A 101 1.24 -15.75 2.15
C HIS A 101 2.40 -16.41 1.40
N MET A 102 3.63 -15.98 1.69
CA MET A 102 4.80 -16.74 1.27
C MET A 102 5.20 -17.70 2.37
N TYR A 103 5.71 -18.87 1.98
CA TYR A 103 6.16 -19.87 2.93
C TYR A 103 7.36 -20.65 2.41
N GLY A 104 8.38 -20.80 3.24
CA GLY A 104 9.56 -21.61 2.97
C GLY A 104 10.79 -21.11 3.72
N PRO A 105 11.92 -21.84 3.64
CA PRO A 105 13.10 -21.52 4.41
C PRO A 105 13.91 -20.44 3.72
N MET A 106 14.65 -19.66 4.50
CA MET A 106 15.65 -18.74 4.00
C MET A 106 16.93 -18.79 4.84
N ILE A 107 18.02 -18.25 4.29
CA ILE A 107 19.23 -17.95 5.05
C ILE A 107 19.45 -16.45 4.99
N GLU A 108 19.38 -15.80 6.15
CA GLU A 108 19.61 -14.37 6.29
C GLU A 108 21.04 -14.01 5.89
N VAL A 109 21.22 -12.79 5.38
CA VAL A 109 22.55 -12.20 5.20
C VAL A 109 22.73 -11.19 6.34
N PRO A 110 23.58 -11.47 7.35
CA PRO A 110 23.65 -10.65 8.55
C PRO A 110 24.04 -9.20 8.26
N GLY A 111 23.37 -8.26 8.94
CA GLY A 111 23.72 -6.83 8.90
C GLY A 111 23.33 -6.10 7.62
N VAL A 112 22.51 -6.71 6.76
CA VAL A 112 21.90 -6.04 5.61
C VAL A 112 20.40 -6.28 5.58
N GLY A 113 19.61 -5.29 5.16
CA GLY A 113 18.15 -5.44 5.05
C GLY A 113 17.69 -6.27 3.84
N PHE A 114 18.50 -7.22 3.37
CA PHE A 114 18.17 -8.13 2.28
C PHE A 114 17.29 -9.25 2.82
N ILE A 115 16.26 -9.64 2.06
CA ILE A 115 15.23 -10.62 2.47
C ILE A 115 15.74 -12.08 2.59
N GLY A 116 17.05 -12.29 2.62
CA GLY A 116 17.71 -13.59 2.69
C GLY A 116 17.69 -14.37 1.38
N HIS A 117 18.57 -15.38 1.31
CA HIS A 117 18.58 -16.35 0.22
C HIS A 117 17.57 -17.46 0.51
N GLY A 118 16.41 -17.38 -0.13
CA GLY A 118 15.26 -18.22 0.18
C GLY A 118 14.97 -19.36 -0.80
N LYS A 119 14.10 -20.26 -0.35
CA LYS A 119 13.36 -21.24 -1.15
C LYS A 119 11.87 -21.13 -0.83
N ARG A 120 11.32 -19.93 -0.98
CA ARG A 120 9.93 -19.63 -0.64
C ARG A 120 9.00 -19.80 -1.83
N ASP A 121 7.80 -20.27 -1.55
CA ASP A 121 6.69 -20.36 -2.50
C ASP A 121 5.53 -19.45 -2.10
N ALA A 122 4.70 -19.09 -3.08
CA ALA A 122 3.44 -18.39 -2.87
C ALA A 122 2.32 -19.41 -2.58
N TYR A 123 1.63 -19.24 -1.45
CA TYR A 123 0.52 -20.08 -1.02
C TYR A 123 -0.79 -19.30 -0.99
N ALA A 124 -1.90 -20.03 -1.15
CA ALA A 124 -3.23 -19.56 -0.79
C ALA A 124 -3.91 -20.56 0.16
N SER A 125 -4.56 -20.02 1.18
CA SER A 125 -5.36 -20.74 2.17
C SER A 125 -6.80 -20.26 2.10
N VAL A 126 -7.75 -21.18 1.88
CA VAL A 126 -9.18 -20.85 1.76
C VAL A 126 -9.95 -21.46 2.92
N SER A 127 -10.77 -20.65 3.59
CA SER A 127 -11.75 -21.11 4.58
C SER A 127 -13.18 -20.91 4.05
N LEU A 128 -14.00 -21.96 4.19
CA LEU A 128 -15.43 -21.97 3.85
C LEU A 128 -16.31 -22.13 5.11
N ASP A 129 -15.71 -22.09 6.30
CA ASP A 129 -16.34 -22.26 7.60
C ASP A 129 -16.04 -21.09 8.55
N ASP A 130 -15.88 -19.89 7.97
CA ASP A 130 -15.67 -18.63 8.68
C ASP A 130 -14.40 -18.58 9.55
N GLY A 131 -13.31 -19.18 9.06
CA GLY A 131 -11.97 -19.12 9.64
C GLY A 131 -11.62 -20.26 10.59
N ILE A 132 -12.50 -21.24 10.80
CA ILE A 132 -12.24 -22.38 11.70
C ILE A 132 -11.23 -23.36 11.12
N THR A 133 -11.32 -23.65 9.82
CA THR A 133 -10.37 -24.50 9.11
C THR A 133 -9.96 -23.89 7.76
N TRP A 134 -8.74 -24.22 7.30
CA TRP A 134 -8.10 -23.62 6.12
C TRP A 134 -7.52 -24.68 5.18
N LYS A 135 -7.93 -24.64 3.90
CA LYS A 135 -7.41 -25.51 2.83
C LYS A 135 -6.27 -24.80 2.09
N LYS A 136 -5.04 -25.26 2.35
CA LYS A 136 -3.77 -24.72 1.81
C LYS A 136 -3.50 -25.22 0.39
N THR A 137 -3.01 -24.35 -0.49
CA THR A 137 -2.58 -24.69 -1.86
C THR A 137 -1.30 -23.92 -2.20
N ASN A 138 -0.25 -24.64 -2.64
CA ASN A 138 0.92 -24.02 -3.26
C ASN A 138 0.55 -23.56 -4.69
N LEU A 139 0.72 -22.26 -4.95
CA LEU A 139 0.40 -21.63 -6.23
C LEU A 139 1.59 -21.63 -7.19
N SER A 140 2.79 -21.38 -6.67
CA SER A 140 4.00 -21.20 -7.48
C SER A 140 4.71 -22.51 -7.81
N ASP A 141 4.74 -23.47 -6.89
CA ASP A 141 5.45 -24.75 -7.02
C ASP A 141 6.90 -24.54 -7.56
N SER A 142 7.59 -23.50 -7.08
CA SER A 142 8.81 -22.94 -7.66
C SER A 142 10.06 -23.10 -6.79
N ALA A 143 9.90 -23.31 -5.48
CA ALA A 143 11.01 -23.38 -4.53
C ALA A 143 12.03 -24.48 -4.85
N SER A 144 11.62 -25.58 -5.48
CA SER A 144 12.52 -26.67 -5.89
C SER A 144 13.11 -26.50 -7.29
N GLU A 145 12.63 -25.53 -8.06
CA GLU A 145 12.99 -25.33 -9.46
C GLU A 145 14.07 -24.26 -9.61
N THR A 146 14.74 -24.23 -10.77
CA THR A 146 15.70 -23.17 -11.11
C THR A 146 15.62 -22.86 -12.60
N SER A 147 15.73 -21.58 -12.96
CA SER A 147 15.93 -21.14 -14.34
C SER A 147 17.41 -21.05 -14.71
N CYS A 148 18.35 -21.27 -13.77
CA CYS A 148 19.78 -21.11 -14.02
C CYS A 148 20.39 -22.35 -14.71
N ASP A 149 20.00 -22.60 -15.95
CA ASP A 149 20.32 -23.79 -16.75
C ASP A 149 21.47 -23.61 -17.77
N ASN A 150 22.27 -22.54 -17.68
CA ASN A 150 23.27 -22.08 -18.64
C ASN A 150 22.72 -21.34 -19.88
N ALA A 151 21.45 -21.53 -20.23
CA ALA A 151 20.82 -20.88 -21.38
C ALA A 151 20.01 -19.64 -20.98
N ASN A 152 19.40 -19.69 -19.79
CA ASN A 152 18.52 -18.64 -19.29
C ASN A 152 19.15 -17.80 -18.17
N CYS A 153 19.83 -18.45 -17.22
CA CYS A 153 20.55 -17.83 -16.10
C CYS A 153 21.79 -18.68 -15.73
N ASN A 154 22.82 -18.07 -15.14
CA ASN A 154 24.08 -18.74 -14.78
C ASN A 154 24.46 -18.63 -13.29
N VAL A 155 23.58 -18.07 -12.44
CA VAL A 155 23.88 -17.79 -11.03
C VAL A 155 24.00 -19.08 -10.22
N THR A 156 25.17 -19.27 -9.59
CA THR A 156 25.48 -20.40 -8.70
C THR A 156 26.03 -19.89 -7.38
N ARG A 157 25.49 -20.37 -6.26
CA ARG A 157 25.80 -19.93 -4.89
C ARG A 157 26.22 -21.10 -4.01
N THR A 158 27.47 -21.54 -4.16
CA THR A 158 28.04 -22.64 -3.37
C THR A 158 28.23 -22.30 -1.89
N ASP A 159 28.23 -21.02 -1.58
CA ASP A 159 28.29 -20.43 -0.25
C ASP A 159 26.95 -20.52 0.51
N VAL A 160 25.83 -20.82 -0.16
CA VAL A 160 24.50 -20.95 0.44
C VAL A 160 24.14 -22.44 0.57
N PRO A 161 24.25 -23.06 1.76
CA PRO A 161 24.04 -24.51 1.92
C PRO A 161 22.62 -24.97 1.59
N LEU A 162 21.63 -24.09 1.76
CA LEU A 162 20.22 -24.34 1.45
C LEU A 162 20.00 -24.77 -0.02
N PHE A 163 20.91 -24.38 -0.92
CA PHE A 163 20.81 -24.65 -2.36
C PHE A 163 21.52 -25.94 -2.79
N ALA A 164 22.03 -26.74 -1.86
CA ALA A 164 22.76 -27.98 -2.20
C ALA A 164 21.92 -28.94 -3.06
N ASN A 165 20.59 -28.98 -2.88
CA ASN A 165 19.70 -29.86 -3.65
C ASN A 165 19.38 -29.38 -5.07
N THR A 166 19.68 -28.13 -5.42
CA THR A 166 19.61 -27.60 -6.79
C THR A 166 21.00 -27.55 -7.44
N ALA A 167 21.95 -28.34 -6.94
CA ALA A 167 23.36 -28.29 -7.34
C ALA A 167 23.94 -26.86 -7.24
N TYR A 168 23.51 -26.12 -6.20
CA TYR A 168 23.88 -24.73 -5.90
C TYR A 168 23.41 -23.70 -6.92
N LYS A 169 22.57 -24.07 -7.89
CA LYS A 169 21.90 -23.10 -8.77
C LYS A 169 20.85 -22.34 -7.97
N TYR A 170 20.74 -21.03 -8.21
CA TYR A 170 19.77 -20.20 -7.50
C TYR A 170 18.34 -20.73 -7.75
N PRO A 171 17.61 -21.14 -6.70
CA PRO A 171 16.27 -21.72 -6.84
C PRO A 171 15.20 -20.64 -7.09
N GLY A 172 13.97 -21.07 -7.35
CA GLY A 172 12.82 -20.19 -7.19
C GLY A 172 12.73 -19.67 -5.76
N ASP A 173 12.52 -18.37 -5.63
CA ASP A 173 12.35 -17.71 -4.35
C ASP A 173 11.33 -16.58 -4.53
N VAL A 174 10.17 -16.74 -3.91
CA VAL A 174 9.13 -15.70 -3.88
C VAL A 174 9.49 -14.68 -2.81
N THR A 175 9.55 -13.40 -3.20
CA THR A 175 10.01 -12.32 -2.30
C THR A 175 8.96 -11.24 -2.03
N ASN A 176 7.81 -11.29 -2.71
CA ASN A 176 6.61 -10.50 -2.39
C ASN A 176 5.38 -11.05 -3.13
N LEU A 177 4.17 -10.83 -2.61
CA LEU A 177 2.90 -11.25 -3.23
C LEU A 177 1.73 -10.34 -2.84
N PHE A 178 0.72 -10.26 -3.69
CA PHE A 178 -0.51 -9.50 -3.47
C PHE A 178 -1.71 -10.24 -4.07
N HIS A 179 -2.91 -10.04 -3.54
CA HIS A 179 -4.14 -10.59 -4.12
C HIS A 179 -5.29 -9.59 -4.20
N SER A 180 -6.26 -9.91 -5.05
CA SER A 180 -7.52 -9.20 -5.13
C SER A 180 -8.67 -10.14 -5.48
N ILE A 181 -9.90 -9.76 -5.12
CA ILE A 181 -11.10 -10.58 -5.26
C ILE A 181 -12.14 -9.84 -6.10
N MET A 182 -12.72 -10.52 -7.10
CA MET A 182 -13.91 -10.07 -7.80
C MET A 182 -14.98 -11.16 -7.86
N GLY A 183 -16.11 -10.94 -7.18
CA GLY A 183 -17.15 -11.95 -7.08
C GLY A 183 -16.62 -13.25 -6.50
N ASN A 184 -16.77 -14.37 -7.24
CA ASN A 184 -16.25 -15.69 -6.88
C ASN A 184 -14.84 -15.99 -7.43
N LYS A 185 -14.13 -14.96 -7.90
CA LYS A 185 -12.81 -15.08 -8.53
C LYS A 185 -11.74 -14.39 -7.68
N VAL A 186 -10.54 -14.97 -7.67
CA VAL A 186 -9.37 -14.46 -6.93
C VAL A 186 -8.18 -14.38 -7.89
N LEU A 187 -7.48 -13.25 -7.87
CA LEU A 187 -6.20 -13.09 -8.56
C LEU A 187 -5.10 -12.97 -7.51
N VAL A 188 -4.03 -13.74 -7.67
CA VAL A 188 -2.80 -13.62 -6.86
C VAL A 188 -1.66 -13.28 -7.81
N ALA A 189 -0.85 -12.28 -7.48
CA ALA A 189 0.36 -11.91 -8.21
C ALA A 189 1.56 -11.97 -7.28
N TRP A 190 2.71 -12.41 -7.76
CA TRP A 190 3.95 -12.47 -6.98
C TRP A 190 5.17 -12.26 -7.86
N GLN A 191 6.27 -11.86 -7.23
CA GLN A 191 7.57 -11.80 -7.87
C GLN A 191 8.42 -12.99 -7.42
N SER A 192 9.10 -13.64 -8.37
CA SER A 192 9.91 -14.82 -8.10
C SER A 192 11.21 -14.80 -8.88
N ARG A 193 12.28 -15.29 -8.26
CA ARG A 193 13.58 -15.53 -8.90
C ARG A 193 13.55 -16.67 -9.93
N TYR A 194 12.43 -17.40 -10.07
CA TYR A 194 12.24 -18.41 -11.11
C TYR A 194 11.59 -17.85 -12.38
N CYS A 195 12.27 -18.01 -13.51
CA CYS A 195 11.84 -17.52 -14.83
C CYS A 195 11.83 -18.63 -15.90
N GLY A 196 11.54 -19.88 -15.51
CA GLY A 196 11.69 -21.05 -16.38
C GLY A 196 10.47 -21.47 -17.19
N SER A 197 9.24 -21.14 -16.76
CA SER A 197 8.00 -21.73 -17.32
C SER A 197 6.85 -20.71 -17.48
N GLY A 198 5.59 -21.14 -17.39
CA GLY A 198 4.41 -20.24 -17.33
C GLY A 198 3.78 -19.80 -18.66
N GLN A 199 4.22 -20.30 -19.81
CA GLN A 199 3.72 -19.99 -21.17
C GLN A 199 3.35 -18.49 -21.41
N PRO A 200 4.27 -17.56 -21.15
CA PRO A 200 4.00 -16.11 -21.13
C PRO A 200 3.59 -15.56 -22.49
N ASN A 201 2.80 -14.48 -22.50
CA ASN A 201 2.27 -13.86 -23.73
C ASN A 201 3.38 -13.42 -24.70
N TYR A 202 4.46 -12.79 -24.21
CA TYR A 202 5.60 -12.37 -25.04
C TYR A 202 6.27 -13.54 -25.79
N SER A 203 6.20 -14.77 -25.27
CA SER A 203 6.77 -15.93 -25.96
C SER A 203 6.00 -16.33 -27.22
N LEU A 204 4.76 -15.85 -27.36
CA LEU A 204 3.92 -16.04 -28.54
C LEU A 204 4.27 -15.05 -29.67
N ASP A 205 4.77 -13.86 -29.33
CA ASP A 205 5.23 -12.84 -30.27
C ASP A 205 6.75 -12.89 -30.46
N ASN A 206 7.25 -14.05 -30.86
CA ASN A 206 8.67 -14.32 -31.03
C ASN A 206 8.99 -14.71 -32.49
N PRO A 207 9.99 -14.12 -33.15
CA PRO A 207 10.45 -14.57 -34.47
C PRO A 207 10.84 -16.06 -34.53
N GLN A 208 11.26 -16.64 -33.40
CA GLN A 208 11.58 -18.06 -33.23
C GLN A 208 10.43 -18.89 -32.62
N ALA A 209 9.20 -18.37 -32.60
CA ALA A 209 8.04 -19.11 -32.09
C ALA A 209 7.83 -20.45 -32.83
N SER A 210 7.51 -21.50 -32.07
CA SER A 210 7.13 -22.80 -32.61
C SER A 210 5.81 -22.72 -33.37
N ASP A 211 5.49 -23.75 -34.16
CA ASP A 211 4.23 -23.78 -34.91
C ASP A 211 3.02 -23.87 -33.98
N GLU A 212 3.16 -24.53 -32.82
CA GLU A 212 2.16 -24.54 -31.75
C GLU A 212 1.96 -23.15 -31.15
N GLN A 213 3.04 -22.40 -30.87
CA GLN A 213 2.96 -21.04 -30.35
C GLN A 213 2.27 -20.09 -31.34
N LYS A 214 2.58 -20.22 -32.64
CA LYS A 214 1.90 -19.45 -33.71
C LYS A 214 0.42 -19.79 -33.80
N ALA A 215 0.06 -21.08 -33.73
CA ALA A 215 -1.32 -21.53 -33.75
C ALA A 215 -2.10 -21.00 -32.53
N ARG A 216 -1.49 -21.07 -31.34
CA ARG A 216 -2.07 -20.53 -30.10
C ARG A 216 -2.28 -19.02 -30.20
N ARG A 217 -1.29 -18.25 -30.66
CA ARG A 217 -1.43 -16.80 -30.85
C ARG A 217 -2.56 -16.45 -31.83
N ALA A 218 -2.62 -17.14 -32.97
CA ALA A 218 -3.67 -16.92 -33.96
C ALA A 218 -5.07 -17.23 -33.39
N ALA A 219 -5.20 -18.28 -32.58
CA ALA A 219 -6.45 -18.61 -31.91
C ALA A 219 -6.86 -17.56 -30.86
N ILE A 220 -5.92 -17.05 -30.06
CA ILE A 220 -6.17 -15.97 -29.09
C ILE A 220 -6.59 -14.69 -29.82
N ALA A 221 -5.87 -14.30 -30.88
CA ALA A 221 -6.21 -13.12 -31.68
C ALA A 221 -7.63 -13.24 -32.27
N ALA A 222 -7.97 -14.40 -32.85
CA ALA A 222 -9.30 -14.66 -33.38
C ALA A 222 -10.38 -14.61 -32.28
N PHE A 223 -10.09 -15.14 -31.08
CA PHE A 223 -11.01 -15.12 -29.94
C PHE A 223 -11.28 -13.69 -29.44
N LEU A 224 -10.22 -12.86 -29.35
CA LEU A 224 -10.29 -11.47 -28.91
C LEU A 224 -10.75 -10.49 -30.01
N GLY A 225 -10.94 -10.98 -31.24
CA GLY A 225 -11.29 -10.15 -32.40
C GLY A 225 -10.18 -9.21 -32.87
N ILE A 226 -8.91 -9.57 -32.63
CA ILE A 226 -7.73 -8.80 -33.03
C ILE A 226 -7.29 -9.21 -34.44
N ASP A 227 -7.19 -8.25 -35.35
CA ASP A 227 -6.68 -8.46 -36.72
C ASP A 227 -5.19 -8.11 -36.83
N LEU A 228 -4.34 -9.11 -36.60
CA LEU A 228 -2.88 -8.96 -36.70
C LEU A 228 -2.37 -8.67 -38.13
N THR A 229 -3.23 -8.62 -39.15
CA THR A 229 -2.84 -8.27 -40.52
C THR A 229 -2.84 -6.77 -40.78
N THR A 230 -3.53 -6.00 -39.94
CA THR A 230 -3.64 -4.54 -40.04
C THR A 230 -3.21 -3.93 -38.72
N ALA A 231 -2.17 -3.09 -38.73
CA ALA A 231 -1.66 -2.49 -37.50
C ALA A 231 -2.74 -1.60 -36.85
N THR A 232 -3.13 -1.95 -35.62
CA THR A 232 -4.12 -1.23 -34.82
C THR A 232 -3.73 -1.22 -33.34
N PRO A 233 -4.26 -0.30 -32.52
CA PRO A 233 -3.96 -0.27 -31.08
C PRO A 233 -4.24 -1.60 -30.35
N ASP A 234 -5.26 -2.34 -30.79
CA ASP A 234 -5.67 -3.60 -30.18
C ASP A 234 -4.58 -4.68 -30.24
N ASP A 235 -3.68 -4.58 -31.21
CA ASP A 235 -2.57 -5.53 -31.37
C ASP A 235 -1.59 -5.46 -30.19
N LEU A 236 -1.53 -4.35 -29.47
CA LEU A 236 -0.68 -4.18 -28.27
C LEU A 236 -1.02 -5.20 -27.16
N TYR A 237 -2.20 -5.82 -27.21
CA TYR A 237 -2.53 -6.93 -26.32
C TYR A 237 -1.61 -8.15 -26.53
N LEU A 238 -1.15 -8.38 -27.77
CA LEU A 238 -0.40 -9.56 -28.21
C LEU A 238 0.96 -9.22 -28.83
N ILE A 239 1.40 -7.96 -28.82
CA ILE A 239 2.68 -7.52 -29.38
C ILE A 239 3.61 -7.10 -28.26
N ASP A 240 4.83 -7.64 -28.26
CA ASP A 240 5.88 -7.24 -27.34
C ASP A 240 6.55 -5.93 -27.78
N MET A 241 5.81 -4.83 -27.63
CA MET A 241 6.21 -3.49 -28.06
C MET A 241 7.34 -2.90 -27.19
N TYR A 242 7.42 -3.35 -25.94
CA TYR A 242 8.35 -2.82 -24.93
C TYR A 242 9.58 -3.70 -24.70
N GLY A 243 9.62 -4.90 -25.28
CA GLY A 243 10.75 -5.82 -25.18
C GLY A 243 10.82 -6.53 -23.83
N VAL A 244 9.67 -7.01 -23.38
CA VAL A 244 9.45 -7.83 -22.18
C VAL A 244 10.13 -9.20 -22.31
N GLY A 245 10.22 -9.75 -23.53
CA GLY A 245 10.84 -11.03 -23.81
C GLY A 245 12.37 -10.98 -23.87
N GLY A 246 13.01 -12.01 -23.31
CA GLY A 246 14.45 -12.23 -23.38
C GLY A 246 14.94 -13.25 -22.34
N SER A 247 16.26 -13.32 -22.15
CA SER A 247 16.88 -14.15 -21.10
C SER A 247 16.86 -13.42 -19.75
N GLN A 248 16.80 -14.18 -18.67
CA GLN A 248 16.83 -13.65 -17.31
C GLN A 248 18.20 -13.03 -17.01
N GLY A 249 18.21 -11.81 -16.49
CA GLY A 249 19.41 -11.13 -16.00
C GLY A 249 19.77 -11.53 -14.56
N SER A 250 20.88 -10.98 -14.08
CA SER A 250 21.33 -11.04 -12.70
C SER A 250 22.04 -9.75 -12.33
N VAL A 251 22.12 -9.46 -11.03
CA VAL A 251 22.90 -8.37 -10.44
C VAL A 251 23.90 -8.99 -9.48
N ASN A 252 25.14 -8.48 -9.51
CA ASN A 252 26.20 -8.96 -8.64
C ASN A 252 26.61 -7.87 -7.65
N TYR A 253 25.96 -7.86 -6.49
CA TYR A 253 26.22 -6.85 -5.45
C TYR A 253 27.67 -6.87 -4.96
N ALA A 254 28.37 -8.00 -5.04
CA ALA A 254 29.78 -8.08 -4.64
C ALA A 254 30.72 -7.26 -5.55
N GLU A 255 30.29 -6.94 -6.76
CA GLU A 255 31.08 -6.20 -7.75
C GLU A 255 30.48 -4.81 -8.07
N GLU A 256 29.16 -4.67 -7.95
CA GLU A 256 28.39 -3.54 -8.48
C GLU A 256 27.85 -2.61 -7.39
N ASP A 257 27.80 -3.04 -6.12
CA ASP A 257 27.28 -2.20 -5.03
C ASP A 257 28.39 -1.37 -4.36
N ASP A 258 28.20 -0.05 -4.36
CA ASP A 258 29.09 0.92 -3.74
C ASP A 258 29.03 0.89 -2.19
N TYR A 259 27.99 0.29 -1.60
CA TYR A 259 27.84 0.12 -0.16
C TYR A 259 28.39 -1.25 0.26
N GLU A 260 29.60 -1.26 0.85
CA GLU A 260 30.35 -2.47 1.23
C GLU A 260 29.49 -3.54 1.95
N PRO A 261 28.60 -3.22 2.91
CA PRO A 261 27.78 -4.25 3.55
C PRO A 261 26.92 -5.06 2.58
N ASN A 262 26.34 -4.43 1.56
CA ASN A 262 25.49 -5.13 0.57
C ASN A 262 26.28 -6.15 -0.28
N GLN A 263 27.61 -6.02 -0.37
CA GLN A 263 28.45 -6.92 -1.16
C GLN A 263 28.38 -8.38 -0.66
N ALA A 264 28.04 -8.59 0.62
CA ALA A 264 27.83 -9.93 1.20
C ALA A 264 26.66 -10.70 0.56
N VAL A 265 25.72 -10.01 -0.09
CA VAL A 265 24.59 -10.64 -0.78
C VAL A 265 25.05 -11.43 -2.00
N GLY A 266 26.15 -11.04 -2.65
CA GLY A 266 26.67 -11.71 -3.85
C GLY A 266 25.76 -11.60 -5.07
N GLU A 267 25.87 -12.53 -6.01
CA GLU A 267 25.06 -12.52 -7.24
C GLU A 267 23.67 -13.14 -7.01
N VAL A 268 22.63 -12.47 -7.54
CA VAL A 268 21.24 -12.95 -7.55
C VAL A 268 20.62 -12.75 -8.93
N PRO A 269 19.76 -13.67 -9.41
CA PRO A 269 19.05 -13.49 -10.67
C PRO A 269 17.91 -12.47 -10.53
N TYR A 270 17.49 -11.81 -11.60
CA TYR A 270 16.33 -10.89 -11.57
C TYR A 270 15.01 -11.62 -11.30
N ASN A 271 14.07 -10.97 -10.61
CA ASN A 271 12.72 -11.47 -10.42
C ASN A 271 11.90 -11.39 -11.72
N CYS A 272 11.07 -12.41 -11.94
CA CYS A 272 9.96 -12.39 -12.88
C CYS A 272 8.64 -12.12 -12.15
N LEU A 273 7.69 -11.50 -12.85
CA LEU A 273 6.31 -11.36 -12.42
C LEU A 273 5.49 -12.58 -12.80
N TRP A 274 4.73 -13.08 -11.85
CA TRP A 274 3.84 -14.23 -11.98
C TRP A 274 2.45 -13.92 -11.46
N THR A 275 1.47 -14.67 -11.94
CA THR A 275 0.11 -14.62 -11.41
C THR A 275 -0.59 -15.97 -11.44
N ALA A 276 -1.54 -16.19 -10.54
CA ALA A 276 -2.46 -17.32 -10.53
C ALA A 276 -3.90 -16.85 -10.36
N ARG A 277 -4.81 -17.58 -11.01
CA ARG A 277 -6.26 -17.34 -10.97
C ARG A 277 -6.94 -18.43 -10.15
N GLY A 278 -7.89 -18.04 -9.31
CA GLY A 278 -8.76 -18.93 -8.55
C GLY A 278 -10.22 -18.64 -8.85
N VAL A 279 -11.04 -19.68 -8.98
CA VAL A 279 -12.51 -19.56 -9.09
C VAL A 279 -13.16 -20.50 -8.09
N LEU A 280 -14.03 -19.94 -7.23
CA LEU A 280 -14.86 -20.75 -6.34
C LEU A 280 -16.06 -21.30 -7.12
N ASN A 281 -16.10 -22.63 -7.26
CA ASN A 281 -17.11 -23.36 -8.00
C ASN A 281 -18.18 -23.92 -7.06
N LYS A 282 -19.40 -24.05 -7.60
CA LYS A 282 -20.51 -24.72 -6.92
C LYS A 282 -20.54 -26.20 -7.28
N GLY A 283 -20.74 -27.05 -6.28
CA GLY A 283 -20.82 -28.51 -6.43
C GLY A 283 -19.61 -29.23 -5.84
N ASP A 284 -19.57 -30.53 -6.09
CA ASP A 284 -18.55 -31.44 -5.57
C ASP A 284 -17.23 -31.27 -6.34
N ASP A 285 -16.09 -31.32 -5.62
CA ASP A 285 -14.78 -31.28 -6.25
C ASP A 285 -14.50 -32.63 -6.91
N PRO A 286 -14.37 -32.72 -8.25
CA PRO A 286 -14.12 -33.99 -8.92
C PRO A 286 -12.79 -34.66 -8.51
N ARG A 287 -11.91 -33.94 -7.80
CA ARG A 287 -10.63 -34.46 -7.28
C ARG A 287 -10.75 -35.12 -5.91
N THR A 288 -11.83 -34.88 -5.17
CA THR A 288 -12.07 -35.50 -3.87
C THR A 288 -13.04 -36.66 -4.02
N THR A 289 -12.66 -37.86 -3.55
CA THR A 289 -13.48 -39.08 -3.70
C THR A 289 -14.06 -39.60 -2.40
N ASP A 290 -13.53 -39.12 -1.26
CA ASP A 290 -13.89 -39.61 0.08
C ASP A 290 -14.98 -38.76 0.75
N VAL A 291 -15.22 -37.53 0.27
CA VAL A 291 -16.20 -36.57 0.79
C VAL A 291 -16.85 -35.84 -0.38
N THR A 292 -18.16 -35.60 -0.28
CA THR A 292 -18.91 -34.77 -1.23
C THR A 292 -18.89 -33.33 -0.78
N GLU A 293 -18.24 -32.46 -1.54
CA GLU A 293 -18.15 -31.02 -1.27
C GLU A 293 -19.39 -30.28 -1.83
N SER A 294 -19.76 -29.17 -1.19
CA SER A 294 -20.83 -28.27 -1.65
C SER A 294 -20.30 -27.13 -2.54
N SER A 295 -19.02 -26.79 -2.36
CA SER A 295 -18.28 -25.83 -3.15
C SER A 295 -16.77 -26.05 -2.98
N TYR A 296 -15.98 -25.70 -3.99
CA TYR A 296 -14.52 -25.87 -3.98
C TYR A 296 -13.80 -24.78 -4.75
N MET A 297 -12.59 -24.45 -4.32
CA MET A 297 -11.72 -23.51 -5.03
C MET A 297 -10.93 -24.24 -6.13
N ARG A 298 -11.07 -23.77 -7.38
CA ARG A 298 -10.26 -24.21 -8.51
C ARG A 298 -9.18 -23.18 -8.81
N TRP A 299 -7.94 -23.53 -8.47
CA TRP A 299 -6.74 -22.78 -8.86
C TRP A 299 -6.23 -23.21 -10.23
N PHE A 300 -5.83 -22.23 -11.04
CA PHE A 300 -5.30 -22.42 -12.38
C PHE A 300 -3.78 -22.61 -12.31
N ASN A 301 -3.18 -23.13 -13.39
CA ASN A 301 -1.73 -23.08 -13.53
C ASN A 301 -1.25 -21.63 -13.54
N PRO A 302 -0.12 -21.34 -12.89
CA PRO A 302 0.42 -20.00 -12.83
C PRO A 302 0.87 -19.52 -14.20
N GLU A 303 0.63 -18.25 -14.49
CA GLU A 303 1.06 -17.55 -15.70
C GLU A 303 2.24 -16.66 -15.38
N ARG A 304 3.30 -16.77 -16.18
CA ARG A 304 4.40 -15.81 -16.13
C ARG A 304 4.07 -14.62 -17.02
N LEU A 305 4.36 -13.41 -16.53
CA LEU A 305 4.08 -12.16 -17.26
C LEU A 305 5.35 -11.53 -17.84
N THR A 306 6.48 -11.63 -17.12
CA THR A 306 7.75 -11.00 -17.52
C THR A 306 8.88 -12.03 -17.60
N SER A 307 9.94 -11.74 -18.34
CA SER A 307 11.03 -12.69 -18.59
C SER A 307 12.20 -12.61 -17.61
N GLY A 308 12.25 -11.56 -16.80
CA GLY A 308 13.40 -11.25 -15.94
C GLY A 308 14.54 -10.59 -16.70
N VAL A 309 14.31 -10.01 -17.88
CA VAL A 309 15.27 -9.09 -18.54
C VAL A 309 15.51 -7.83 -17.71
N ARG A 310 14.54 -7.47 -16.87
CA ARG A 310 14.58 -6.40 -15.87
C ARG A 310 14.05 -6.97 -14.55
N ASP A 311 14.52 -6.46 -13.43
CA ASP A 311 14.21 -6.97 -12.10
C ASP A 311 12.88 -6.40 -11.59
N VAL A 312 11.89 -7.28 -11.41
CA VAL A 312 10.56 -6.93 -10.89
C VAL A 312 10.64 -6.63 -9.40
N ASN A 313 10.02 -5.52 -8.98
CA ASN A 313 9.72 -5.23 -7.58
C ASN A 313 8.36 -4.52 -7.42
N ARG A 314 7.88 -4.39 -6.17
CA ARG A 314 6.72 -3.55 -5.80
C ARG A 314 5.48 -3.75 -6.66
N ILE A 315 4.98 -4.98 -6.66
CA ILE A 315 3.76 -5.36 -7.37
C ILE A 315 2.51 -4.90 -6.59
N GLU A 316 1.42 -4.61 -7.30
CA GLU A 316 0.10 -4.32 -6.76
C GLU A 316 -0.96 -4.92 -7.70
N THR A 317 -2.07 -5.39 -7.16
CA THR A 317 -3.19 -5.87 -7.99
C THR A 317 -4.55 -5.47 -7.43
N VAL A 318 -5.46 -5.09 -8.31
CA VAL A 318 -6.85 -4.75 -7.98
C VAL A 318 -7.79 -5.39 -9.00
N CYS A 319 -8.88 -5.96 -8.52
CA CYS A 319 -9.97 -6.49 -9.34
C CYS A 319 -11.29 -5.77 -9.05
N VAL A 320 -12.09 -5.56 -10.09
CA VAL A 320 -13.43 -4.98 -10.03
C VAL A 320 -14.40 -5.93 -10.73
N ALA A 321 -15.45 -6.36 -10.01
CA ALA A 321 -16.47 -7.25 -10.56
C ALA A 321 -17.17 -6.62 -11.77
N GLY A 322 -17.23 -7.37 -12.88
CA GLY A 322 -17.78 -6.91 -14.15
C GLY A 322 -16.73 -6.31 -15.10
N ALA A 323 -15.72 -5.62 -14.57
CA ALA A 323 -14.65 -5.03 -15.38
C ALA A 323 -13.47 -5.99 -15.60
N GLY A 324 -12.85 -6.48 -14.52
CA GLY A 324 -11.68 -7.35 -14.58
C GLY A 324 -10.61 -6.97 -13.57
N CYS A 325 -9.36 -7.28 -13.87
CA CYS A 325 -8.23 -7.06 -12.96
C CYS A 325 -7.07 -6.34 -13.65
N GLY A 326 -6.38 -5.49 -12.90
CA GLY A 326 -5.13 -4.84 -13.30
C GLY A 326 -3.98 -5.19 -12.35
N ILE A 327 -2.76 -5.14 -12.87
CA ILE A 327 -1.52 -5.32 -12.10
C ILE A 327 -0.55 -4.18 -12.47
N THR A 328 0.08 -3.56 -11.47
CA THR A 328 1.20 -2.62 -11.66
C THR A 328 2.42 -3.07 -10.88
N TRP A 329 3.61 -2.77 -11.39
CA TRP A 329 4.88 -3.05 -10.72
C TRP A 329 5.98 -2.11 -11.21
N GLN A 330 7.12 -2.09 -10.54
CA GLN A 330 8.34 -1.44 -11.05
C GLN A 330 9.29 -2.49 -11.64
N GLU A 331 10.00 -2.15 -12.72
CA GLU A 331 11.11 -2.97 -13.22
C GLU A 331 12.40 -2.17 -13.36
N ASP A 332 13.43 -2.63 -12.66
CA ASP A 332 14.77 -2.05 -12.69
C ASP A 332 15.62 -2.72 -13.78
N PRO A 333 16.22 -1.96 -14.72
CA PRO A 333 17.01 -2.55 -15.78
C PRO A 333 18.33 -3.19 -15.30
N ASP A 334 18.87 -2.70 -14.19
CA ASP A 334 20.20 -3.06 -13.68
C ASP A 334 20.11 -3.82 -12.33
N GLY A 335 18.93 -4.32 -11.98
CA GLY A 335 18.69 -5.08 -10.75
C GLY A 335 18.26 -4.21 -9.57
N LEU A 336 17.57 -4.82 -8.60
CA LEU A 336 17.14 -4.11 -7.40
C LEU A 336 18.32 -3.41 -6.71
N ARG A 337 18.27 -2.10 -6.51
CA ARG A 337 19.33 -1.39 -5.80
C ARG A 337 19.19 -1.53 -4.28
N GLY A 338 20.23 -2.03 -3.62
CA GLY A 338 20.32 -2.02 -2.16
C GLY A 338 20.47 -0.58 -1.66
N GLY A 339 19.71 -0.20 -0.65
CA GLY A 339 19.88 1.09 0.02
C GLY A 339 20.70 0.98 1.30
N GLN A 340 21.08 2.12 1.88
CA GLN A 340 22.01 2.20 3.03
C GLN A 340 21.33 2.01 4.40
N GLY A 341 20.02 1.77 4.44
CA GLY A 341 19.32 1.40 5.67
C GLY A 341 19.03 2.54 6.68
N GLU A 342 19.40 3.80 6.41
CA GLU A 342 19.25 4.92 7.37
C GLU A 342 17.79 5.43 7.58
N GLY A 343 16.79 4.60 7.33
CA GLY A 343 15.40 4.89 7.64
C GLY A 343 14.44 3.75 7.30
N PRO A 344 13.26 3.68 7.95
CA PRO A 344 12.28 2.61 7.70
C PRO A 344 11.90 2.62 6.23
N GLY A 345 12.17 1.54 5.49
CA GLY A 345 11.92 1.42 4.06
C GLY A 345 12.92 2.12 3.13
N GLU A 346 14.18 2.32 3.52
CA GLU A 346 15.29 2.63 2.60
C GLU A 346 16.27 1.47 2.42
N GLY A 347 15.95 0.27 2.93
CA GLY A 347 16.63 -0.97 2.56
C GLY A 347 16.20 -1.49 1.18
N TRP A 348 16.22 -2.81 0.98
CA TRP A 348 15.89 -3.57 -0.25
C TRP A 348 14.41 -3.49 -0.69
N SER A 349 13.76 -2.43 -0.27
CA SER A 349 12.37 -2.07 -0.41
C SER A 349 12.01 -1.52 -1.79
N GLY A 350 12.95 -1.41 -2.74
CA GLY A 350 12.75 -0.80 -4.06
C GLY A 350 12.47 0.70 -4.05
N ALA A 351 12.74 1.41 -2.94
CA ALA A 351 12.64 2.86 -2.90
C ALA A 351 13.73 3.50 -3.77
N VAL A 352 14.97 3.07 -3.60
CA VAL A 352 16.08 3.50 -4.45
C VAL A 352 16.12 2.53 -5.63
N ALA A 353 16.29 3.06 -6.83
CA ALA A 353 16.38 2.27 -8.05
C ALA A 353 17.44 2.84 -9.00
N ASN A 354 17.80 2.09 -10.02
CA ASN A 354 18.68 2.58 -11.07
C ASN A 354 17.93 3.50 -12.04
N SER A 355 18.67 4.43 -12.65
CA SER A 355 18.11 5.28 -13.70
C SER A 355 17.50 4.41 -14.81
N GLN A 356 16.41 4.89 -15.41
CA GLN A 356 15.59 4.17 -16.40
C GLN A 356 14.67 3.10 -15.80
N THR A 357 14.55 2.98 -14.47
CA THR A 357 13.50 2.15 -13.85
C THR A 357 12.11 2.70 -14.18
N ASP A 358 11.22 1.82 -14.61
CA ASP A 358 9.88 2.18 -15.08
C ASP A 358 8.78 1.47 -14.30
N VAL A 359 7.61 2.10 -14.23
CA VAL A 359 6.37 1.48 -13.77
C VAL A 359 5.63 0.86 -14.96
N TRP A 360 5.13 -0.34 -14.76
CA TRP A 360 4.46 -1.14 -15.78
C TRP A 360 3.00 -1.42 -15.43
N TYR A 361 2.21 -1.77 -16.44
CA TYR A 361 0.81 -2.14 -16.32
C TYR A 361 0.44 -3.31 -17.22
N THR A 362 -0.44 -4.17 -16.72
CA THR A 362 -1.15 -5.20 -17.49
C THR A 362 -2.55 -5.41 -16.90
N TYR A 363 -3.45 -5.98 -17.70
CA TYR A 363 -4.83 -6.22 -17.30
C TYR A 363 -5.42 -7.47 -17.95
N ILE A 364 -6.55 -7.91 -17.40
CA ILE A 364 -7.43 -8.90 -18.01
C ILE A 364 -8.90 -8.55 -17.74
N ASP A 365 -9.73 -8.62 -18.78
CA ASP A 365 -11.17 -8.39 -18.67
C ASP A 365 -11.87 -9.53 -17.91
N ALA A 366 -12.92 -9.20 -17.16
CA ALA A 366 -13.62 -10.15 -16.30
C ALA A 366 -14.19 -11.35 -17.07
N GLU A 367 -14.62 -11.15 -18.32
CA GLU A 367 -15.15 -12.20 -19.20
C GLU A 367 -14.10 -13.19 -19.72
N HIS A 368 -12.82 -12.85 -19.62
CA HIS A 368 -11.70 -13.68 -20.08
C HIS A 368 -10.99 -14.40 -18.93
N PHE A 369 -11.33 -14.06 -17.69
CA PHE A 369 -10.64 -14.54 -16.48
C PHE A 369 -10.67 -16.06 -16.34
N ASP A 370 -11.81 -16.70 -16.60
CA ASP A 370 -12.07 -18.13 -16.41
C ASP A 370 -12.17 -18.92 -17.71
N VAL A 371 -11.68 -18.36 -18.83
CA VAL A 371 -11.54 -19.08 -20.09
C VAL A 371 -10.25 -19.89 -20.08
N VAL A 372 -10.37 -21.20 -20.27
CA VAL A 372 -9.26 -22.17 -20.14
C VAL A 372 -8.97 -22.86 -21.46
N GLN A 373 -7.77 -23.42 -21.60
CA GLN A 373 -7.41 -24.24 -22.75
C GLN A 373 -8.15 -25.58 -22.71
N ASP A 374 -8.63 -26.05 -23.86
CA ASP A 374 -9.14 -27.41 -24.00
C ASP A 374 -7.97 -28.40 -23.87
N PRO A 375 -7.95 -29.23 -22.80
CA PRO A 375 -6.87 -30.19 -22.57
C PRO A 375 -6.74 -31.27 -23.65
N SER A 376 -7.76 -31.48 -24.50
CA SER A 376 -7.67 -32.38 -25.67
C SER A 376 -6.83 -31.81 -26.82
N LYS A 377 -6.43 -30.53 -26.73
CA LYS A 377 -5.58 -29.83 -27.69
C LYS A 377 -4.28 -29.40 -27.02
N GLU A 378 -3.23 -30.20 -27.21
CA GLU A 378 -1.92 -29.98 -26.58
C GLU A 378 -1.26 -28.65 -26.97
N ASP A 379 -1.56 -28.11 -28.15
CA ASP A 379 -1.05 -26.81 -28.62
C ASP A 379 -1.72 -25.60 -27.93
N GLY A 380 -2.79 -25.82 -27.15
CA GLY A 380 -3.52 -24.77 -26.45
C GLY A 380 -4.32 -23.83 -27.37
N SER A 381 -4.55 -24.22 -28.63
CA SER A 381 -5.22 -23.39 -29.65
C SER A 381 -6.75 -23.39 -29.59
N LEU A 382 -7.34 -24.14 -28.65
CA LEU A 382 -8.79 -24.25 -28.51
C LEU A 382 -9.25 -23.77 -27.13
N PRO A 383 -10.13 -22.75 -27.04
CA PRO A 383 -10.70 -22.32 -25.77
C PRO A 383 -11.82 -23.25 -25.31
N MET A 384 -12.01 -23.28 -23.99
CA MET A 384 -13.11 -23.95 -23.31
C MET A 384 -13.56 -23.10 -22.11
N THR A 385 -14.85 -23.07 -21.82
CA THR A 385 -15.37 -22.46 -20.58
C THR A 385 -14.96 -23.31 -19.38
N LEU A 386 -14.69 -22.69 -18.22
CA LEU A 386 -14.40 -23.45 -16.99
C LEU A 386 -15.46 -24.51 -16.67
N ALA A 387 -16.76 -24.22 -16.82
CA ALA A 387 -17.83 -25.18 -16.56
C ALA A 387 -17.69 -26.48 -17.38
N ASN A 388 -17.38 -26.38 -18.68
CA ASN A 388 -17.12 -27.54 -19.53
C ASN A 388 -15.85 -28.29 -19.12
N TYR A 389 -14.82 -27.56 -18.67
CA TYR A 389 -13.59 -28.16 -18.15
C TYR A 389 -13.89 -28.99 -16.89
N GLU A 390 -14.67 -28.45 -15.95
CA GLU A 390 -15.08 -29.18 -14.73
C GLU A 390 -15.90 -30.43 -15.05
N LEU A 391 -16.80 -30.37 -16.03
CA LEU A 391 -17.53 -31.56 -16.50
C LEU A 391 -16.58 -32.63 -17.06
N ALA A 392 -15.56 -32.24 -17.82
CA ALA A 392 -14.55 -33.16 -18.33
C ALA A 392 -13.61 -33.70 -17.23
N ALA A 393 -13.39 -32.92 -16.16
CA ALA A 393 -12.53 -33.28 -15.04
C ALA A 393 -13.09 -34.42 -14.17
N THR A 394 -14.40 -34.69 -14.20
CA THR A 394 -15.02 -35.82 -13.49
C THR A 394 -14.58 -37.21 -13.98
N GLY A 395 -13.82 -37.30 -15.08
CA GLY A 395 -13.28 -38.54 -15.64
C GLY A 395 -11.75 -38.60 -15.69
N ASP A 396 -11.14 -37.86 -16.64
CA ASP A 396 -9.76 -38.10 -17.10
C ASP A 396 -8.80 -36.90 -16.88
N ILE A 397 -9.28 -35.77 -16.36
CA ILE A 397 -8.58 -34.48 -16.41
C ILE A 397 -8.48 -33.89 -14.99
N THR A 398 -7.48 -34.34 -14.23
CA THR A 398 -7.30 -33.92 -12.82
C THR A 398 -6.30 -32.78 -12.65
N GLN A 399 -5.62 -32.36 -13.72
CA GLN A 399 -4.62 -31.28 -13.67
C GLN A 399 -5.22 -29.91 -13.36
N LYS A 400 -4.38 -28.96 -12.94
CA LYS A 400 -4.75 -27.53 -12.87
C LYS A 400 -5.07 -27.04 -14.30
N PRO A 401 -6.19 -26.33 -14.53
CA PRO A 401 -6.51 -25.76 -15.84
C PRO A 401 -5.46 -24.73 -16.26
N LYS A 402 -5.18 -24.65 -17.57
CA LYS A 402 -4.31 -23.62 -18.14
C LYS A 402 -5.17 -22.46 -18.68
N PRO A 403 -4.84 -21.20 -18.39
CA PRO A 403 -5.52 -20.06 -18.99
C PRO A 403 -5.41 -20.06 -20.52
N PHE A 404 -6.52 -19.77 -21.21
CA PHE A 404 -6.51 -19.60 -22.66
C PHE A 404 -6.12 -18.19 -23.05
N VAL A 405 -6.87 -17.19 -22.55
CA VAL A 405 -6.57 -15.77 -22.74
C VAL A 405 -5.52 -15.37 -21.70
N PRO A 406 -4.29 -15.00 -22.12
CA PRO A 406 -3.29 -14.50 -21.18
C PRO A 406 -3.66 -13.09 -20.72
N PHE A 407 -3.00 -12.59 -19.69
CA PHE A 407 -2.99 -11.14 -19.44
C PHE A 407 -2.48 -10.38 -20.67
N ALA A 408 -2.95 -9.13 -20.83
CA ALA A 408 -2.44 -8.23 -21.85
C ALA A 408 -0.91 -8.14 -21.77
N MET A 409 -0.24 -7.94 -22.91
CA MET A 409 1.22 -7.75 -22.89
C MET A 409 1.58 -6.65 -21.87
N PRO A 410 2.61 -6.83 -21.02
CA PRO A 410 3.07 -5.76 -20.15
C PRO A 410 3.41 -4.48 -20.93
N MET A 411 2.92 -3.35 -20.45
CA MET A 411 3.09 -2.03 -21.08
C MET A 411 3.74 -1.06 -20.10
N GLN A 412 4.67 -0.23 -20.58
CA GLN A 412 5.31 0.81 -19.77
C GLN A 412 4.37 2.00 -19.59
N LEU A 413 4.11 2.39 -18.33
CA LEU A 413 3.38 3.61 -17.99
C LEU A 413 4.30 4.83 -18.02
N THR A 414 5.50 4.71 -17.47
CA THR A 414 6.48 5.81 -17.37
C THR A 414 7.43 5.87 -18.56
N ASP A 415 8.09 7.00 -18.77
CA ASP A 415 9.04 7.26 -19.86
C ASP A 415 10.49 7.47 -19.37
N ASN A 416 10.87 6.81 -18.28
CA ASN A 416 12.21 6.97 -17.70
C ASN A 416 13.28 6.29 -18.57
N ALA A 417 12.93 5.22 -19.31
CA ALA A 417 13.85 4.60 -20.24
C ALA A 417 14.15 5.51 -21.45
N LYS A 418 15.45 5.69 -21.74
CA LYS A 418 15.88 6.43 -22.93
C LYS A 418 15.66 5.60 -24.19
N CYS A 419 15.34 6.29 -25.29
CA CYS A 419 15.33 5.66 -26.60
C CYS A 419 16.73 5.63 -27.23
N ASN A 420 17.20 4.42 -27.54
CA ASN A 420 18.48 4.23 -28.24
C ASN A 420 18.31 4.48 -29.74
N VAL A 421 18.96 5.50 -30.28
CA VAL A 421 18.83 5.90 -31.70
C VAL A 421 19.52 4.94 -32.69
N THR A 422 20.40 4.06 -32.20
CA THR A 422 21.18 3.12 -33.03
C THR A 422 20.61 1.70 -32.99
N ASN A 423 20.07 1.31 -31.83
CA ASN A 423 19.42 0.02 -31.59
C ASN A 423 18.13 0.22 -30.79
N PRO A 424 17.09 0.82 -31.40
CA PRO A 424 15.87 1.18 -30.70
C PRO A 424 15.08 -0.07 -30.32
N LYS A 425 14.46 -0.05 -29.14
CA LYS A 425 13.33 -0.94 -28.83
C LYS A 425 12.14 -0.61 -29.74
N PRO A 426 11.17 -1.53 -29.95
CA PRO A 426 10.09 -1.30 -30.89
C PRO A 426 9.35 0.02 -30.64
N TYR A 427 8.90 0.30 -29.41
CA TYR A 427 8.22 1.56 -29.05
C TYR A 427 9.04 2.84 -29.32
N CYS A 428 10.37 2.74 -29.36
CA CYS A 428 11.29 3.85 -29.63
C CYS A 428 11.55 4.10 -31.11
N TYR A 429 11.02 3.26 -32.02
CA TYR A 429 11.24 3.37 -33.46
C TYR A 429 10.43 4.51 -34.10
N GLY A 430 10.76 5.73 -33.68
CA GLY A 430 10.05 6.97 -34.01
C GLY A 430 10.48 7.64 -35.31
N SER A 431 9.78 8.71 -35.68
CA SER A 431 9.93 9.39 -36.99
C SER A 431 11.36 9.86 -37.29
N ALA A 432 12.10 10.31 -36.27
CA ALA A 432 13.43 10.90 -36.45
C ALA A 432 14.50 9.88 -36.89
N ILE A 433 14.29 8.60 -36.60
CA ILE A 433 15.26 7.53 -36.87
C ILE A 433 14.80 6.56 -37.97
N LEU A 434 13.67 6.87 -38.63
CA LEU A 434 13.21 6.10 -39.78
C LEU A 434 14.23 6.19 -40.92
N GLY A 435 14.70 5.02 -41.36
CA GLY A 435 15.67 4.90 -42.44
C GLY A 435 17.13 5.23 -42.06
N THR A 436 17.41 5.58 -40.79
CA THR A 436 18.78 5.82 -40.30
C THR A 436 19.34 4.62 -39.53
N VAL A 437 18.47 3.80 -38.93
CA VAL A 437 18.83 2.57 -38.21
C VAL A 437 19.29 1.48 -39.19
N ALA A 438 20.42 0.84 -38.88
CA ALA A 438 20.96 -0.29 -39.66
C ALA A 438 19.96 -1.45 -39.72
N GLU A 439 19.92 -2.19 -40.83
CA GLU A 439 18.89 -3.21 -41.09
C GLU A 439 18.85 -4.29 -39.99
N GLU A 440 20.01 -4.69 -39.49
CA GLU A 440 20.19 -5.65 -38.40
C GLU A 440 19.63 -5.20 -37.05
N ASN A 441 19.45 -3.88 -36.85
CA ASN A 441 18.95 -3.27 -35.61
C ASN A 441 17.50 -2.78 -35.74
N LYS A 442 16.87 -2.96 -36.91
CA LYS A 442 15.48 -2.55 -37.09
C LYS A 442 14.55 -3.45 -36.29
N PRO A 443 13.64 -2.88 -35.47
CA PRO A 443 12.60 -3.67 -34.83
C PRO A 443 11.74 -4.40 -35.86
N VAL A 444 11.40 -5.64 -35.55
CA VAL A 444 10.50 -6.45 -36.38
C VAL A 444 9.10 -6.30 -35.84
N PHE A 445 8.17 -5.90 -36.70
CA PHE A 445 6.74 -5.81 -36.39
C PHE A 445 5.96 -6.89 -37.14
N PRO A 446 4.80 -7.36 -36.61
CA PRO A 446 3.93 -8.30 -37.32
C PRO A 446 3.47 -7.78 -38.69
N VAL A 447 3.16 -6.48 -38.78
CA VAL A 447 2.77 -5.82 -40.03
C VAL A 447 4.00 -5.18 -40.69
N ALA A 448 4.24 -5.56 -41.95
CA ALA A 448 5.40 -5.08 -42.70
C ALA A 448 5.40 -3.54 -42.85
N ASN A 449 6.54 -2.91 -42.59
CA ASN A 449 6.75 -1.46 -42.60
C ASN A 449 5.90 -0.68 -41.56
N ALA A 450 5.30 -1.36 -40.59
CA ALA A 450 4.65 -0.68 -39.48
C ALA A 450 5.67 0.07 -38.61
N THR A 451 5.17 1.04 -37.86
CA THR A 451 5.89 1.80 -36.83
C THR A 451 5.05 1.81 -35.55
N PRO A 452 5.59 2.20 -34.39
CA PRO A 452 4.81 2.32 -33.15
C PRO A 452 3.54 3.17 -33.32
N MET A 453 3.63 4.25 -34.09
CA MET A 453 2.51 5.14 -34.40
C MET A 453 1.42 4.45 -35.24
N SER A 454 1.75 3.37 -35.97
CA SER A 454 0.76 2.55 -36.68
C SER A 454 -0.16 1.79 -35.71
N TYR A 455 0.34 1.53 -34.49
CA TYR A 455 -0.42 0.95 -33.37
C TYR A 455 -0.98 2.03 -32.44
N GLY A 456 -0.96 3.30 -32.86
CA GLY A 456 -1.53 4.44 -32.10
C GLY A 456 -0.69 4.94 -30.93
N LEU A 457 0.53 4.41 -30.73
CA LEU A 457 1.45 4.94 -29.71
C LEU A 457 1.94 6.34 -30.06
N LYS A 458 2.30 7.10 -29.02
CA LYS A 458 3.01 8.37 -29.17
C LYS A 458 4.35 8.16 -29.85
N ASP A 459 4.77 9.13 -30.66
CA ASP A 459 6.11 9.09 -31.25
C ASP A 459 7.16 9.48 -30.19
N MET A 460 7.78 8.48 -29.57
CA MET A 460 8.78 8.65 -28.52
C MET A 460 10.14 9.14 -29.05
N CYS A 461 10.33 9.15 -30.37
CA CYS A 461 11.51 9.69 -31.01
C CYS A 461 11.11 10.53 -32.24
N LYS A 462 10.28 11.54 -31.98
CA LYS A 462 9.75 12.43 -33.02
C LYS A 462 10.85 13.29 -33.62
N TYR A 463 11.72 13.78 -32.74
CA TYR A 463 12.91 14.54 -33.06
C TYR A 463 14.11 13.93 -32.33
N THR A 464 15.30 14.39 -32.68
CA THR A 464 16.53 14.10 -31.92
C THR A 464 17.18 15.40 -31.52
N VAL A 465 17.89 15.41 -30.40
CA VAL A 465 18.75 16.52 -29.97
C VAL A 465 20.08 15.97 -29.50
N THR A 466 21.17 16.66 -29.81
CA THR A 466 22.52 16.27 -29.34
C THR A 466 22.92 17.14 -28.17
N VAL A 467 23.20 16.53 -27.03
CA VAL A 467 23.65 17.23 -25.82
C VAL A 467 24.88 16.55 -25.22
N MET A 468 25.57 17.26 -24.33
CA MET A 468 26.61 16.66 -23.50
C MET A 468 25.98 15.93 -22.32
N THR A 469 26.29 14.63 -22.16
CA THR A 469 25.87 13.83 -21.00
C THR A 469 27.08 13.24 -20.27
N GLY A 470 26.93 12.92 -18.99
CA GLY A 470 27.97 12.32 -18.14
C GLY A 470 28.76 13.34 -17.32
N LYS A 471 28.78 13.16 -15.98
CA LYS A 471 29.42 14.08 -15.02
C LYS A 471 30.95 14.02 -15.04
N GLN A 472 31.50 12.81 -15.02
CA GLN A 472 32.96 12.58 -14.95
C GLN A 472 33.63 12.50 -16.33
N ASN A 473 32.88 12.06 -17.35
CA ASN A 473 33.34 11.92 -18.72
C ASN A 473 32.29 12.47 -19.69
N PRO A 474 32.20 13.80 -19.85
CA PRO A 474 31.22 14.41 -20.73
C PRO A 474 31.37 13.90 -22.16
N LYS A 475 30.28 13.42 -22.76
CA LYS A 475 30.26 12.96 -24.15
C LYS A 475 29.01 13.47 -24.87
N GLU A 476 29.17 13.77 -26.15
CA GLU A 476 28.04 14.03 -27.03
C GLU A 476 27.14 12.80 -27.09
N THR A 477 25.86 13.00 -26.81
CA THR A 477 24.84 11.96 -26.81
C THR A 477 23.64 12.47 -27.60
N VAL A 478 23.21 11.68 -28.57
CA VAL A 478 21.97 11.92 -29.30
C VAL A 478 20.82 11.37 -28.46
N LEU A 479 19.90 12.23 -28.08
CA LEU A 479 18.70 11.91 -27.33
C LEU A 479 17.48 12.00 -28.25
N CYS A 480 16.51 11.12 -28.05
CA CYS A 480 15.19 11.27 -28.64
C CYS A 480 14.39 12.34 -27.88
N VAL A 481 13.62 13.11 -28.62
CA VAL A 481 12.60 14.02 -28.09
C VAL A 481 11.24 13.49 -28.52
N THR A 482 10.34 13.33 -27.55
CA THR A 482 8.98 12.84 -27.79
C THR A 482 8.19 13.84 -28.65
N GLN A 483 7.08 13.40 -29.24
CA GLN A 483 6.15 14.28 -29.94
C GLN A 483 5.60 15.42 -29.09
N ASP A 484 5.57 15.23 -27.76
CA ASP A 484 5.09 16.21 -26.79
C ASP A 484 6.20 17.23 -26.45
N GLY A 485 7.42 17.05 -26.97
CA GLY A 485 8.55 17.97 -26.81
C GLY A 485 9.45 17.64 -25.62
N LEU A 486 9.31 16.46 -24.99
CA LEU A 486 10.11 16.04 -23.85
C LEU A 486 11.38 15.28 -24.33
N PRO A 487 12.59 15.74 -24.01
CA PRO A 487 13.83 14.99 -24.23
C PRO A 487 13.98 13.83 -23.24
N LEU A 488 14.20 12.62 -23.74
CA LEU A 488 14.36 11.40 -22.92
C LEU A 488 15.81 11.24 -22.47
N VAL A 489 16.19 11.92 -21.39
CA VAL A 489 17.55 11.91 -20.84
C VAL A 489 17.91 10.57 -20.20
N GLY A 490 16.94 9.91 -19.56
CA GLY A 490 17.10 8.60 -18.93
C GLY A 490 17.90 8.62 -17.63
N ASN A 491 17.75 9.67 -16.82
CA ASN A 491 18.42 9.87 -15.53
C ASN A 491 17.46 9.78 -14.32
N THR A 492 16.17 9.55 -14.55
CA THR A 492 15.13 9.39 -13.53
C THR A 492 14.77 7.92 -13.33
N ALA A 493 14.06 7.61 -12.25
CA ALA A 493 13.60 6.26 -11.93
C ALA A 493 12.24 6.32 -11.24
N ALA A 494 11.25 5.54 -11.71
CA ALA A 494 9.93 5.47 -11.09
C ALA A 494 9.80 4.22 -10.21
N THR A 495 9.28 4.40 -8.99
CA THR A 495 9.22 3.36 -7.97
C THR A 495 7.89 3.38 -7.20
N ARG A 496 7.61 2.27 -6.50
CA ARG A 496 6.49 2.10 -5.56
C ARG A 496 5.13 2.55 -6.11
N PRO A 497 4.70 2.00 -7.26
CA PRO A 497 3.35 2.28 -7.75
C PRO A 497 2.30 1.77 -6.76
N ARG A 498 1.24 2.55 -6.55
CA ARG A 498 0.01 2.16 -5.84
C ARG A 498 -1.15 2.17 -6.81
N LEU A 499 -1.79 1.01 -6.98
CA LEU A 499 -2.88 0.82 -7.94
C LEU A 499 -4.25 0.99 -7.29
N ALA A 500 -5.16 1.63 -8.01
CA ALA A 500 -6.58 1.61 -7.72
C ALA A 500 -7.42 1.47 -8.98
N MET A 501 -8.59 0.84 -8.84
CA MET A 501 -9.54 0.64 -9.94
C MET A 501 -10.99 0.86 -9.48
N TYR A 502 -11.78 1.56 -10.30
CA TYR A 502 -13.18 1.85 -10.04
C TYR A 502 -14.04 1.53 -11.26
N GLY A 503 -15.06 0.71 -11.07
CA GLY A 503 -15.91 0.24 -12.16
C GLY A 503 -16.77 1.34 -12.74
N TYR A 504 -16.99 1.32 -14.05
CA TYR A 504 -18.02 2.14 -14.69
C TYR A 504 -18.79 1.33 -15.73
N ASP A 505 -19.98 1.83 -16.06
CA ASP A 505 -20.80 1.32 -17.16
C ASP A 505 -20.47 2.15 -18.40
N SER A 506 -20.01 1.49 -19.47
CA SER A 506 -19.61 2.10 -20.74
C SER A 506 -20.74 2.90 -21.43
N THR A 507 -22.01 2.66 -21.06
CA THR A 507 -23.16 3.46 -21.50
C THR A 507 -23.32 4.78 -20.73
N GLY A 508 -22.50 5.01 -19.70
CA GLY A 508 -22.45 6.23 -18.90
C GLY A 508 -23.47 6.28 -17.76
N LYS A 509 -24.12 5.17 -17.41
CA LYS A 509 -25.03 5.09 -16.26
C LYS A 509 -24.22 5.00 -14.96
N VAL A 510 -24.71 5.70 -13.93
CA VAL A 510 -24.17 5.60 -12.56
C VAL A 510 -25.13 4.89 -11.63
N ARG A 511 -26.44 5.15 -11.78
CA ARG A 511 -27.48 4.39 -11.08
C ARG A 511 -27.82 3.14 -11.89
N ASP A 512 -27.90 2.00 -11.22
CA ASP A 512 -28.18 0.69 -11.83
C ASP A 512 -27.17 0.36 -12.96
N ALA A 513 -25.93 0.80 -12.75
CA ALA A 513 -24.81 0.61 -13.68
C ALA A 513 -24.53 -0.88 -13.89
N VAL A 514 -24.34 -1.29 -15.13
CA VAL A 514 -23.77 -2.60 -15.48
C VAL A 514 -22.29 -2.38 -15.70
N ILE A 515 -21.50 -2.69 -14.69
CA ILE A 515 -20.05 -2.51 -14.75
C ILE A 515 -19.47 -3.46 -15.79
N ASP A 516 -18.82 -2.90 -16.80
CA ASP A 516 -18.17 -3.60 -17.91
C ASP A 516 -16.75 -3.11 -18.18
N SER A 517 -16.32 -2.02 -17.53
CA SER A 517 -14.95 -1.51 -17.57
C SER A 517 -14.61 -0.78 -16.26
N ALA A 518 -13.37 -0.31 -16.11
CA ALA A 518 -12.90 0.41 -14.92
C ALA A 518 -11.99 1.59 -15.28
N PHE A 519 -12.03 2.64 -14.46
CA PHE A 519 -10.98 3.65 -14.41
C PHE A 519 -9.87 3.17 -13.49
N VAL A 520 -8.65 3.26 -13.97
CA VAL A 520 -7.41 2.98 -13.25
C VAL A 520 -6.84 4.28 -12.74
N ALA A 521 -6.28 4.26 -11.54
CA ALA A 521 -5.46 5.33 -11.01
C ALA A 521 -4.17 4.74 -10.41
N VAL A 522 -3.04 5.40 -10.65
CA VAL A 522 -1.75 5.02 -10.11
C VAL A 522 -1.08 6.24 -9.48
N VAL A 523 -0.58 6.08 -8.25
CA VAL A 523 0.36 7.01 -7.63
C VAL A 523 1.73 6.35 -7.59
N ALA A 524 2.77 7.02 -8.04
CA ALA A 524 4.13 6.49 -8.04
C ALA A 524 5.13 7.56 -7.56
N GLU A 525 6.27 7.10 -7.05
CA GLU A 525 7.43 7.95 -6.76
C GLU A 525 8.29 8.06 -8.02
N GLU A 526 8.89 9.23 -8.27
CA GLU A 526 9.91 9.41 -9.32
C GLU A 526 11.14 10.12 -8.74
N ASP A 527 12.30 9.49 -8.86
CA ASP A 527 13.58 10.05 -8.47
C ASP A 527 13.95 11.22 -9.38
N LYS A 528 14.48 12.29 -8.78
CA LYS A 528 14.89 13.50 -9.50
C LYS A 528 16.32 13.33 -10.01
N GLY A 529 16.47 13.27 -11.33
CA GLY A 529 17.77 13.02 -11.96
C GLY A 529 18.74 14.22 -11.98
N LEU A 530 18.40 15.35 -11.37
CA LEU A 530 19.08 16.64 -11.50
C LEU A 530 20.03 17.02 -10.36
N GLY A 531 20.14 16.18 -9.32
CA GLY A 531 21.02 16.37 -8.16
C GLY A 531 22.53 16.49 -8.44
N ALA A 532 22.93 16.69 -9.70
CA ALA A 532 24.28 17.00 -10.14
C ALA A 532 24.54 18.51 -10.36
N PHE A 533 23.51 19.36 -10.34
CA PHE A 533 23.63 20.80 -10.56
C PHE A 533 23.43 21.56 -9.25
N THR A 534 24.15 22.67 -9.07
CA THR A 534 24.12 23.45 -7.83
C THR A 534 23.84 24.94 -8.09
N PHE A 535 23.16 25.59 -7.15
CA PHE A 535 22.71 26.99 -7.23
C PHE A 535 22.82 27.74 -5.90
N ASP A 536 23.02 29.06 -5.93
CA ASP A 536 23.09 29.88 -4.72
C ASP A 536 21.71 30.37 -4.26
N ALA A 537 21.64 31.07 -3.11
CA ALA A 537 20.38 31.62 -2.60
C ALA A 537 19.67 32.61 -3.56
N ASN A 538 20.39 33.15 -4.56
CA ASN A 538 19.81 34.01 -5.60
C ASN A 538 19.44 33.23 -6.87
N GLY A 539 19.56 31.89 -6.84
CA GLY A 539 19.32 31.00 -7.96
C GLY A 539 20.40 31.04 -9.04
N GLN A 540 21.60 31.56 -8.77
CA GLN A 540 22.73 31.53 -9.72
C GLN A 540 23.51 30.23 -9.61
N SER A 541 24.02 29.69 -10.70
CA SER A 541 24.87 28.49 -10.62
C SER A 541 26.11 28.75 -9.77
N CYS A 542 26.40 27.83 -8.86
CA CYS A 542 27.58 27.82 -8.00
C CYS A 542 28.23 26.43 -8.09
N VAL A 543 29.37 26.23 -7.43
CA VAL A 543 30.07 24.93 -7.40
C VAL A 543 30.19 24.48 -5.95
N GLN A 544 29.56 23.37 -5.60
CA GLN A 544 29.86 22.69 -4.33
C GLN A 544 31.14 21.84 -4.49
N GLU A 545 32.20 22.19 -3.76
CA GLU A 545 33.30 21.26 -3.49
C GLU A 545 33.06 20.60 -2.12
N ASN A 546 32.79 19.29 -2.10
CA ASN A 546 32.62 18.48 -0.88
C ASN A 546 31.57 19.01 0.12
N ASN A 547 30.44 19.54 -0.35
CA ASN A 547 29.37 20.14 0.47
C ASN A 547 29.88 21.23 1.46
N SER A 548 30.98 21.91 1.12
CA SER A 548 31.63 22.87 2.03
C SER A 548 31.14 24.31 1.90
N ASP A 549 30.41 24.62 0.83
CA ASP A 549 29.81 25.93 0.59
C ASP A 549 28.34 25.94 1.07
N PRO A 550 28.03 26.56 2.22
CA PRO A 550 26.68 26.58 2.78
C PRO A 550 25.70 27.43 1.95
N ASP A 551 26.20 28.28 1.06
CA ASP A 551 25.38 29.17 0.23
C ASP A 551 25.11 28.56 -1.16
N CYS A 552 25.52 27.31 -1.40
CA CYS A 552 25.39 26.60 -2.65
C CYS A 552 24.60 25.29 -2.45
N PHE A 553 23.42 25.17 -3.06
CA PHE A 553 22.44 24.10 -2.87
C PHE A 553 22.35 23.19 -4.09
N THR A 554 22.10 21.90 -3.89
CA THR A 554 21.82 20.95 -4.98
C THR A 554 20.41 21.19 -5.54
N PHE A 555 20.29 21.31 -6.86
CA PHE A 555 19.01 21.52 -7.53
C PHE A 555 18.24 20.22 -7.72
N ASP A 556 16.98 20.21 -7.26
CA ASP A 556 15.97 19.18 -7.50
C ASP A 556 16.52 17.77 -7.21
N GLU A 557 16.78 17.53 -5.92
CA GLU A 557 17.22 16.24 -5.36
C GLU A 557 16.08 15.56 -4.58
N GLY A 558 16.12 14.22 -4.52
CA GLY A 558 15.10 13.41 -3.86
C GLY A 558 14.06 12.89 -4.85
N LYS A 559 12.78 12.98 -4.50
CA LYS A 559 11.68 12.34 -5.23
C LYS A 559 10.45 13.22 -5.38
N ASN A 560 9.70 12.98 -6.44
CA ASN A 560 8.39 13.58 -6.72
C ASN A 560 7.30 12.51 -6.64
N ILE A 561 6.07 12.96 -6.39
CA ILE A 561 4.89 12.10 -6.48
C ILE A 561 4.19 12.36 -7.81
N LYS A 562 4.11 11.29 -8.62
CA LYS A 562 3.44 11.28 -9.92
C LYS A 562 2.09 10.58 -9.84
N TYR A 563 1.17 11.04 -10.68
CA TYR A 563 -0.21 10.58 -10.77
C TYR A 563 -0.59 10.23 -12.21
N PHE A 564 -1.19 9.06 -12.38
CA PHE A 564 -1.66 8.53 -13.67
C PHE A 564 -3.11 8.08 -13.52
N THR A 565 -3.93 8.31 -14.54
CA THR A 565 -5.28 7.75 -14.55
C THR A 565 -5.85 7.61 -15.95
N PHE A 566 -6.42 6.44 -16.23
CA PHE A 566 -6.81 6.02 -17.56
C PHE A 566 -7.90 4.94 -17.50
N SER A 567 -8.49 4.57 -18.63
CA SER A 567 -9.37 3.39 -18.74
C SER A 567 -8.58 2.09 -18.69
N MET A 568 -9.11 1.05 -18.06
CA MET A 568 -8.43 -0.23 -17.85
C MET A 568 -7.92 -0.88 -19.15
N SER A 569 -8.73 -0.90 -20.21
CA SER A 569 -8.41 -1.58 -21.45
C SER A 569 -7.95 -0.62 -22.55
N ILE A 570 -7.09 -1.10 -23.46
CA ILE A 570 -6.68 -0.36 -24.67
C ILE A 570 -7.86 -0.11 -25.63
N LYS A 571 -8.91 -0.94 -25.53
CA LYS A 571 -10.12 -0.87 -26.36
C LYS A 571 -11.17 0.08 -25.81
N ASP A 572 -11.01 0.53 -24.56
CA ASP A 572 -12.00 1.36 -23.90
C ASP A 572 -12.12 2.74 -24.55
N THR A 573 -13.36 3.22 -24.65
CA THR A 573 -13.64 4.58 -25.15
C THR A 573 -14.25 5.42 -24.03
N VAL A 574 -13.49 6.40 -23.53
CA VAL A 574 -13.92 7.26 -22.42
C VAL A 574 -14.61 8.52 -22.94
N GLY A 575 -15.85 8.35 -23.45
CA GLY A 575 -16.68 9.48 -23.88
C GLY A 575 -16.07 10.37 -24.98
N GLY A 576 -15.14 9.84 -25.78
CA GLY A 576 -14.43 10.59 -26.82
C GLY A 576 -13.23 11.42 -26.33
N LYS A 577 -12.84 11.32 -25.05
CA LYS A 577 -11.61 11.92 -24.52
C LYS A 577 -10.46 10.93 -24.62
N SER A 578 -9.74 10.93 -25.74
CA SER A 578 -8.63 10.00 -25.99
C SER A 578 -7.53 10.05 -24.92
N GLN A 579 -7.28 11.21 -24.33
CA GLN A 579 -6.33 11.41 -23.22
C GLN A 579 -6.66 10.63 -21.94
N ASP A 580 -7.92 10.17 -21.79
CA ASP A 580 -8.35 9.36 -20.65
C ASP A 580 -8.23 7.86 -20.92
N GLY A 581 -7.83 7.46 -22.14
CA GLY A 581 -7.61 6.06 -22.49
C GLY A 581 -6.22 5.58 -22.09
N LEU A 582 -6.07 4.26 -21.87
CA LEU A 582 -4.78 3.64 -21.54
C LEU A 582 -3.67 4.06 -22.52
N LEU A 583 -3.96 4.00 -23.84
CA LEU A 583 -2.99 4.29 -24.89
C LEU A 583 -2.32 5.66 -24.78
N ALA A 584 -3.08 6.69 -24.37
CA ALA A 584 -2.55 8.05 -24.21
C ALA A 584 -1.67 8.23 -22.96
N ASN A 585 -1.77 7.28 -22.02
CA ASN A 585 -1.08 7.26 -20.73
C ASN A 585 0.07 6.24 -20.67
N LEU A 586 0.36 5.55 -21.77
CA LEU A 586 1.58 4.75 -21.90
C LEU A 586 2.78 5.66 -22.18
N THR A 587 3.93 5.32 -21.61
CA THR A 587 5.19 6.09 -21.76
C THR A 587 5.00 7.59 -21.57
N GLN A 588 4.49 7.96 -20.39
CA GLN A 588 4.16 9.33 -20.00
C GLN A 588 4.93 9.70 -18.72
N PRO A 589 5.38 10.96 -18.56
CA PRO A 589 6.07 11.41 -17.33
C PRO A 589 5.15 11.54 -16.09
N GLY A 590 3.84 11.32 -16.26
CA GLY A 590 2.82 11.46 -15.22
C GLY A 590 2.53 12.91 -14.80
N HIS A 591 1.47 13.08 -14.01
CA HIS A 591 1.08 14.38 -13.45
C HIS A 591 1.69 14.60 -12.07
N GLN A 592 2.24 15.77 -11.78
CA GLN A 592 2.88 16.04 -10.49
C GLN A 592 1.89 16.49 -9.40
N LEU A 593 1.96 15.88 -8.21
CA LEU A 593 1.09 16.23 -7.08
C LEU A 593 1.70 17.20 -6.07
N ASN A 594 2.99 17.03 -5.76
CA ASN A 594 3.71 17.89 -4.82
C ASN A 594 4.05 19.24 -5.47
N GLN A 595 3.94 20.30 -4.67
CA GLN A 595 4.20 21.67 -5.12
C GLN A 595 5.71 21.98 -5.19
N PRO A 596 6.09 23.08 -5.87
CA PRO A 596 7.44 23.64 -5.76
C PRO A 596 7.87 23.91 -4.31
N GLU A 597 9.17 23.81 -4.06
CA GLU A 597 9.77 24.09 -2.77
C GLU A 597 9.74 25.59 -2.45
N VAL A 598 9.32 25.89 -1.22
CA VAL A 598 9.34 27.23 -0.65
C VAL A 598 10.65 27.40 0.11
N ASP A 599 11.40 28.45 -0.23
CA ASP A 599 12.53 28.87 0.59
C ASP A 599 12.03 29.38 1.93
N TRP A 600 12.35 28.65 3.00
CA TRP A 600 11.92 28.94 4.37
C TRP A 600 12.45 30.27 4.91
N GLN A 601 13.49 30.87 4.31
CA GLN A 601 14.04 32.17 4.70
C GLN A 601 13.27 33.33 4.09
N SER A 602 12.94 33.23 2.80
CA SER A 602 12.25 34.29 2.05
C SER A 602 10.73 34.13 2.01
N GLY A 603 10.22 32.91 2.18
CA GLY A 603 8.80 32.58 2.09
C GLY A 603 8.23 32.63 0.67
N ASP A 604 9.13 32.64 -0.33
CA ASP A 604 8.83 32.57 -1.76
C ASP A 604 9.30 31.21 -2.31
N PHE A 605 8.80 30.83 -3.49
CA PHE A 605 9.32 29.66 -4.18
C PHE A 605 10.75 29.89 -4.67
N TYR A 606 11.56 28.83 -4.66
CA TYR A 606 12.81 28.87 -5.43
C TYR A 606 12.51 29.15 -6.91
N PRO A 607 13.31 30.01 -7.58
CA PRO A 607 13.10 30.31 -9.00
C PRO A 607 13.18 29.04 -9.86
N ALA A 608 12.25 28.92 -10.81
CA ALA A 608 12.34 27.87 -11.82
C ALA A 608 13.60 28.05 -12.66
N ARG A 609 14.25 26.93 -12.99
CA ARG A 609 15.47 26.89 -13.79
C ARG A 609 15.14 26.38 -15.17
N ASN A 610 15.70 27.00 -16.20
CA ASN A 610 15.48 26.54 -17.56
C ASN A 610 16.52 25.49 -17.94
N THR A 611 16.11 24.42 -18.63
CA THR A 611 17.03 23.37 -19.07
C THR A 611 18.13 23.86 -20.02
N SER A 612 18.01 25.07 -20.57
CA SER A 612 19.08 25.75 -21.33
C SER A 612 20.35 25.98 -20.51
N GLU A 613 20.23 26.03 -19.18
CA GLU A 613 21.34 26.26 -18.26
C GLU A 613 22.05 24.97 -17.85
N PHE A 614 21.46 23.80 -18.16
CA PHE A 614 21.98 22.49 -17.78
C PHE A 614 22.42 21.71 -19.02
N TRP A 615 21.47 21.06 -19.71
CA TRP A 615 21.74 20.26 -20.90
C TRP A 615 21.72 21.06 -22.19
N ASN A 616 20.91 22.13 -22.22
CA ASN A 616 20.60 22.92 -23.41
C ASN A 616 20.13 22.07 -24.59
N PHE A 617 18.83 21.78 -24.63
CA PHE A 617 18.19 20.99 -25.69
C PHE A 617 17.92 21.83 -26.96
N VAL A 618 18.96 22.45 -27.50
CA VAL A 618 18.93 23.20 -28.77
C VAL A 618 19.86 22.54 -29.77
N ASP A 619 19.31 22.22 -30.93
CA ASP A 619 20.08 21.79 -32.10
C ASP A 619 19.39 22.26 -33.40
N ASP A 620 19.87 21.76 -34.54
CA ASP A 620 19.27 22.04 -35.85
C ASP A 620 17.80 21.58 -35.95
N SER A 621 17.37 20.65 -35.08
CA SER A 621 16.03 20.09 -35.04
C SER A 621 15.05 20.97 -34.27
N GLY A 622 15.51 21.86 -33.38
CA GLY A 622 14.65 22.80 -32.65
C GLY A 622 15.18 23.25 -31.30
N ASN A 623 14.33 23.94 -30.53
CA ASN A 623 14.58 24.29 -29.13
C ASN A 623 13.53 23.58 -28.26
N TYR A 624 14.00 22.62 -27.47
CA TYR A 624 13.16 21.77 -26.61
C TYR A 624 13.42 22.05 -25.12
N ASN A 625 13.88 23.25 -24.79
CA ASN A 625 14.08 23.62 -23.40
C ASN A 625 12.79 23.99 -22.69
N PHE A 626 12.71 23.65 -21.39
CA PHE A 626 11.56 23.91 -20.53
C PHE A 626 12.02 24.31 -19.13
N ASN A 627 11.08 24.76 -18.30
CA ASN A 627 11.36 25.16 -16.91
C ASN A 627 11.19 23.96 -15.98
N ILE A 628 12.05 23.87 -14.97
CA ILE A 628 11.94 22.90 -13.88
C ILE A 628 11.94 23.68 -12.57
N TYR A 629 11.00 23.35 -11.70
CA TYR A 629 10.90 23.89 -10.34
C TYR A 629 11.61 22.96 -9.37
N ASN A 630 12.39 23.54 -8.46
CA ASN A 630 12.87 22.80 -7.30
C ASN A 630 11.68 22.36 -6.44
N THR A 631 11.78 21.20 -5.82
CA THR A 631 10.72 20.60 -5.01
C THR A 631 11.31 19.93 -3.78
N GLU A 632 10.57 19.92 -2.67
CA GLU A 632 10.90 19.12 -1.50
C GLU A 632 10.88 17.62 -1.86
N ILE A 633 11.51 16.76 -1.06
CA ILE A 633 11.38 15.31 -1.28
C ILE A 633 9.96 14.87 -0.91
N ALA A 634 9.22 14.32 -1.89
CA ALA A 634 7.90 13.76 -1.73
C ALA A 634 7.93 12.25 -2.07
N ARG A 635 7.51 11.41 -1.12
CA ARG A 635 7.67 9.94 -1.19
C ARG A 635 6.58 9.20 -0.42
N ARG A 636 6.52 7.88 -0.53
CA ARG A 636 5.55 6.98 0.10
C ARG A 636 4.11 7.34 -0.28
N GLY A 637 3.83 7.39 -1.57
CA GLY A 637 2.47 7.60 -2.06
C GLY A 637 1.49 6.58 -1.47
N SER A 638 0.31 7.05 -1.08
CA SER A 638 -0.81 6.24 -0.62
C SER A 638 -2.10 6.73 -1.27
N TRP A 639 -3.03 5.80 -1.52
CA TRP A 639 -4.24 6.06 -2.28
C TRP A 639 -5.48 5.89 -1.42
N LEU A 640 -6.19 6.99 -1.21
CA LEU A 640 -7.52 7.00 -0.61
C LEU A 640 -8.51 7.40 -1.71
N GLY A 641 -9.40 6.50 -2.10
CA GLY A 641 -10.44 6.86 -3.07
C GLY A 641 -11.70 6.01 -2.92
N GLN A 642 -12.73 6.42 -3.65
CA GLN A 642 -14.04 5.77 -3.65
C GLN A 642 -14.67 5.81 -5.03
N ASP A 643 -15.64 4.93 -5.26
CA ASP A 643 -16.40 4.87 -6.51
C ASP A 643 -17.28 6.11 -6.70
N ILE A 644 -17.47 6.50 -7.96
CA ILE A 644 -18.34 7.63 -8.33
C ILE A 644 -19.77 7.46 -7.79
N TYR A 645 -20.25 6.23 -7.61
CA TYR A 645 -21.53 5.90 -6.99
C TYR A 645 -21.72 6.57 -5.62
N LYS A 646 -20.64 6.72 -4.84
CA LYS A 646 -20.67 7.32 -3.49
C LYS A 646 -20.87 8.84 -3.49
N VAL A 647 -20.68 9.51 -4.61
CA VAL A 647 -20.69 10.99 -4.68
C VAL A 647 -21.51 11.58 -5.83
N HIS A 648 -21.95 10.78 -6.79
CA HIS A 648 -22.75 11.24 -7.91
C HIS A 648 -24.18 11.63 -7.49
N LEU A 649 -24.75 12.72 -8.02
CA LEU A 649 -26.08 13.21 -7.63
C LEU A 649 -27.23 12.22 -7.91
N ALA A 650 -27.01 11.29 -8.84
CA ALA A 650 -27.98 10.24 -9.14
C ALA A 650 -28.01 9.13 -8.08
N THR A 651 -26.98 8.95 -7.25
CA THR A 651 -26.88 7.81 -6.32
C THR A 651 -26.60 8.24 -4.89
N SER A 652 -26.05 9.44 -4.72
CA SER A 652 -25.63 10.03 -3.46
C SER A 652 -26.13 11.46 -3.29
N LYS A 653 -26.06 11.94 -2.05
CA LYS A 653 -26.28 13.34 -1.65
C LYS A 653 -25.06 13.92 -0.93
N ALA A 654 -23.90 13.26 -1.05
CA ALA A 654 -22.62 13.80 -0.63
C ALA A 654 -22.47 15.21 -1.21
N ALA A 655 -22.18 16.19 -0.35
CA ALA A 655 -22.22 17.60 -0.72
C ALA A 655 -20.92 18.07 -1.37
N PHE A 656 -19.81 17.38 -1.10
CA PHE A 656 -18.46 17.86 -1.45
C PHE A 656 -17.84 17.12 -2.63
N GLY A 657 -18.29 15.90 -2.93
CA GLY A 657 -17.94 15.22 -4.17
C GLY A 657 -16.50 14.74 -4.28
N LEU A 658 -15.79 14.54 -3.16
CA LEU A 658 -14.41 14.06 -3.15
C LEU A 658 -14.34 12.62 -3.71
N LEU A 659 -13.58 12.38 -4.77
CA LEU A 659 -13.40 11.06 -5.38
C LEU A 659 -12.13 10.36 -4.89
N ALA A 660 -11.06 11.14 -4.77
CA ALA A 660 -9.78 10.65 -4.29
C ALA A 660 -9.04 11.72 -3.49
N LEU A 661 -8.24 11.25 -2.54
CA LEU A 661 -7.34 12.00 -1.71
C LEU A 661 -5.97 11.30 -1.72
N PRO A 662 -5.21 11.33 -2.84
CA PRO A 662 -3.83 10.85 -2.84
C PRO A 662 -3.03 11.58 -1.76
N THR A 663 -2.29 10.82 -0.97
CA THR A 663 -1.47 11.31 0.14
C THR A 663 -0.02 10.87 -0.02
N TRP A 664 0.91 11.60 0.57
CA TRP A 664 2.33 11.26 0.55
C TRP A 664 3.07 11.86 1.75
N LYS A 665 4.28 11.37 2.01
CA LYS A 665 5.22 11.93 2.99
C LYS A 665 6.09 12.99 2.31
N GLN A 666 6.25 14.17 2.90
CA GLN A 666 7.04 15.28 2.34
C GLN A 666 7.92 15.95 3.39
N GLY A 667 9.16 16.30 3.03
CA GLY A 667 10.06 17.06 3.88
C GLY A 667 11.20 17.71 3.10
N ILE A 668 11.88 18.69 3.70
CA ILE A 668 13.00 19.41 3.07
C ILE A 668 14.33 18.62 3.12
N MET A 669 14.46 17.67 4.06
CA MET A 669 15.66 16.84 4.18
C MET A 669 15.53 15.57 3.33
N ASN A 670 16.52 15.34 2.46
CA ASN A 670 16.53 14.23 1.50
C ASN A 670 16.49 12.84 2.16
N GLN A 671 17.05 12.68 3.37
CA GLN A 671 17.11 11.39 4.06
C GLN A 671 16.95 11.54 5.57
N GLY A 672 16.30 10.55 6.20
CA GLY A 672 16.21 10.37 7.66
C GLY A 672 15.59 11.51 8.49
N GLY A 673 15.19 12.62 7.87
CA GLY A 673 14.82 13.87 8.54
C GLY A 673 13.32 14.08 8.78
N PRO A 674 12.95 15.30 9.20
CA PRO A 674 11.58 15.68 9.49
C PRO A 674 10.71 15.61 8.24
N ALA A 675 9.45 15.22 8.41
CA ALA A 675 8.53 15.12 7.28
C ALA A 675 7.08 14.90 7.72
N ASP A 676 6.18 15.50 6.95
CA ASP A 676 4.74 15.55 7.14
C ASP A 676 3.96 14.66 6.15
N VAL A 677 2.69 14.41 6.45
CA VAL A 677 1.72 13.77 5.56
C VAL A 677 0.93 14.83 4.80
N MET A 678 1.17 14.92 3.50
CA MET A 678 0.54 15.86 2.57
C MET A 678 -0.56 15.18 1.74
N SER A 679 -1.52 15.96 1.24
CA SER A 679 -2.59 15.43 0.39
C SER A 679 -3.16 16.41 -0.64
N ARG A 680 -3.74 15.85 -1.73
CA ARG A 680 -4.47 16.60 -2.77
C ARG A 680 -5.86 16.03 -2.98
N ARG A 681 -6.83 16.90 -3.24
CA ARG A 681 -8.24 16.51 -3.47
C ARG A 681 -8.49 16.37 -4.97
N ILE A 682 -8.99 15.22 -5.42
CA ILE A 682 -9.58 15.02 -6.74
C ILE A 682 -11.10 15.01 -6.57
N VAL A 683 -11.79 15.96 -7.19
CA VAL A 683 -13.22 16.22 -6.93
C VAL A 683 -14.05 15.96 -8.18
N ILE A 684 -15.18 15.27 -8.03
CA ILE A 684 -16.11 15.02 -9.14
C ILE A 684 -16.51 16.34 -9.83
N PRO A 685 -16.42 16.43 -11.16
CA PRO A 685 -16.77 17.66 -11.86
C PRO A 685 -18.27 17.94 -11.80
N ASN A 686 -18.66 19.16 -12.20
CA ASN A 686 -20.06 19.59 -12.33
C ASN A 686 -20.91 19.39 -11.07
N ARG A 687 -20.29 19.48 -9.87
CA ARG A 687 -20.95 19.31 -8.57
C ARG A 687 -21.73 17.98 -8.48
N GLY A 688 -21.14 16.92 -9.02
CA GLY A 688 -21.71 15.57 -9.01
C GLY A 688 -22.73 15.28 -10.11
N ASN A 689 -23.00 16.23 -11.02
CA ASN A 689 -23.76 15.99 -12.25
C ASN A 689 -22.83 15.55 -13.40
N TRP A 690 -22.08 14.48 -13.17
CA TRP A 690 -21.10 13.95 -14.11
C TRP A 690 -21.77 13.08 -15.18
N SER A 691 -21.16 13.01 -16.37
CA SER A 691 -21.53 12.03 -17.40
C SER A 691 -20.30 11.58 -18.17
N LEU A 692 -20.21 10.29 -18.46
CA LEU A 692 -19.07 9.71 -19.19
C LEU A 692 -18.80 10.45 -20.51
N THR A 693 -19.85 10.72 -21.29
CA THR A 693 -19.74 11.36 -22.62
C THR A 693 -19.19 12.80 -22.58
N ASN A 694 -19.54 13.60 -21.57
CA ASN A 694 -19.12 15.01 -21.53
C ASN A 694 -17.86 15.22 -20.67
N ASP A 695 -17.77 14.47 -19.58
CA ASP A 695 -16.80 14.71 -18.52
C ASP A 695 -15.62 13.74 -18.58
N GLY A 696 -15.79 12.59 -19.23
CA GLY A 696 -14.78 11.54 -19.36
C GLY A 696 -14.41 10.94 -18.00
N ASN A 697 -13.13 10.60 -17.81
CA ASN A 697 -12.64 10.02 -16.56
C ASN A 697 -12.85 11.01 -15.38
N PRO A 698 -13.63 10.64 -14.34
CA PRO A 698 -13.90 11.49 -13.20
C PRO A 698 -12.68 11.65 -12.27
N TYR A 699 -11.72 10.72 -12.31
CA TYR A 699 -10.47 10.76 -11.53
C TYR A 699 -9.35 11.55 -12.22
N ALA A 700 -9.55 12.04 -13.44
CA ALA A 700 -8.53 12.74 -14.21
C ALA A 700 -7.87 13.91 -13.45
N PHE A 701 -6.56 14.13 -13.66
CA PHE A 701 -5.77 15.19 -13.01
C PHE A 701 -6.37 16.60 -13.17
N ARG A 702 -7.03 16.85 -14.31
CA ARG A 702 -7.79 18.09 -14.56
C ARG A 702 -8.89 18.41 -13.52
N ASN A 703 -9.30 17.41 -12.74
CA ASN A 703 -10.30 17.52 -11.67
C ASN A 703 -9.65 17.69 -10.28
N MET A 704 -8.32 17.80 -10.19
CA MET A 704 -7.62 18.14 -8.97
C MET A 704 -8.01 19.56 -8.52
N ALA A 705 -8.34 19.70 -7.25
CA ALA A 705 -8.59 21.01 -6.65
C ALA A 705 -7.27 21.79 -6.56
N CYS A 706 -7.14 22.81 -7.40
CA CYS A 706 -6.02 23.74 -7.42
C CYS A 706 -6.52 25.10 -7.94
N ASN A 707 -6.30 26.17 -7.18
CA ASN A 707 -6.65 27.53 -7.58
C ASN A 707 -5.58 28.13 -8.49
N ASN A 708 -4.30 27.86 -8.22
CA ASN A 708 -3.17 28.42 -8.97
C ASN A 708 -2.42 27.30 -9.72
N LEU A 709 -2.84 27.02 -10.96
CA LEU A 709 -2.21 26.03 -11.84
C LEU A 709 -1.32 26.71 -12.90
N ALA A 710 -0.02 26.45 -12.85
CA ALA A 710 1.02 27.00 -13.73
C ALA A 710 1.54 25.97 -14.75
N GLU A 711 2.48 26.36 -15.62
CA GLU A 711 3.26 25.46 -16.50
C GLU A 711 2.44 24.50 -17.39
N LYS A 712 1.25 24.92 -17.87
CA LYS A 712 0.32 24.04 -18.60
C LYS A 712 0.85 23.52 -19.94
N ASP A 713 1.71 24.30 -20.60
CA ASP A 713 2.32 23.95 -21.89
C ASP A 713 3.72 23.33 -21.73
N ASN A 714 4.14 23.06 -20.48
CA ASN A 714 5.44 22.49 -20.18
C ASN A 714 5.39 20.96 -20.34
N PRO A 715 6.23 20.35 -21.20
CA PRO A 715 6.20 18.91 -21.43
C PRO A 715 6.58 18.08 -20.20
N TYR A 716 7.33 18.64 -19.26
CA TYR A 716 7.69 17.99 -17.99
C TYR A 716 6.55 18.00 -16.96
N TYR A 717 5.59 18.92 -17.10
CA TYR A 717 4.40 19.03 -16.26
C TYR A 717 3.13 18.87 -17.09
N PRO A 718 2.86 17.69 -17.67
CA PRO A 718 1.65 17.50 -18.45
C PRO A 718 0.41 17.84 -17.61
N GLY A 719 -0.46 18.71 -18.12
CA GLY A 719 -1.63 19.19 -17.37
C GLY A 719 -1.37 20.33 -16.38
N GLY A 720 -0.11 20.74 -16.18
CA GLY A 720 0.32 21.85 -15.33
C GLY A 720 0.78 21.47 -13.92
N LEU A 721 1.37 22.42 -13.22
CA LEU A 721 1.92 22.30 -11.87
C LEU A 721 1.09 23.14 -10.88
N CYS A 722 0.65 22.53 -9.78
CA CYS A 722 -0.14 23.24 -8.78
C CYS A 722 0.75 24.01 -7.80
N MET A 723 0.52 25.31 -7.69
CA MET A 723 1.29 26.24 -6.85
C MET A 723 0.67 26.47 -5.47
N ASP A 724 -0.49 25.87 -5.18
CA ASP A 724 -1.13 25.98 -3.87
C ASP A 724 -0.51 24.97 -2.90
N SER A 725 -0.41 25.29 -1.61
CA SER A 725 -0.07 24.33 -0.55
C SER A 725 -0.90 23.06 -0.67
N ALA A 726 -0.25 21.90 -0.55
CA ALA A 726 -0.95 20.66 -0.29
C ALA A 726 -1.59 20.72 1.10
N ILE A 727 -2.64 19.93 1.34
CA ILE A 727 -3.24 19.86 2.68
C ILE A 727 -2.27 19.09 3.57
N ASN A 728 -1.75 19.75 4.60
CA ASN A 728 -0.87 19.14 5.59
C ASN A 728 -1.70 18.50 6.71
N LEU A 729 -1.71 17.17 6.75
CA LEU A 729 -2.55 16.37 7.64
C LEU A 729 -1.91 16.16 9.01
N SER A 730 -0.58 16.22 9.10
CA SER A 730 0.18 15.98 10.34
C SER A 730 0.75 17.24 10.98
N ALA A 731 0.73 18.40 10.30
CA ALA A 731 1.30 19.63 10.82
C ALA A 731 0.85 19.96 12.26
N THR A 732 1.84 20.23 13.09
CA THR A 732 1.73 20.62 14.49
C THR A 732 2.47 21.92 14.77
N ILE A 733 2.06 22.62 15.82
CA ILE A 733 2.75 23.79 16.37
C ILE A 733 3.40 23.34 17.68
N PRO A 734 4.74 23.41 17.81
CA PRO A 734 5.39 23.13 19.09
C PRO A 734 5.15 24.28 20.09
N ASP A 735 4.68 23.96 21.29
CA ASP A 735 4.23 24.93 22.28
C ASP A 735 5.28 25.25 23.36
N THR A 736 5.84 24.19 23.95
CA THR A 736 6.87 24.29 24.98
C THR A 736 8.04 23.38 24.65
N CYS A 737 9.25 23.88 24.87
CA CYS A 737 10.47 23.19 24.49
C CYS A 737 11.56 23.31 25.56
N THR A 738 12.43 22.31 25.61
CA THR A 738 13.62 22.29 26.46
C THR A 738 14.85 21.87 25.68
N ASP A 739 16.03 22.28 26.11
CA ASP A 739 17.28 21.72 25.61
C ASP A 739 17.52 20.34 26.25
N SER A 740 17.71 19.32 25.41
CA SER A 740 17.81 17.92 25.83
C SER A 740 19.04 17.59 26.66
N ASP A 741 20.09 18.42 26.61
CA ASP A 741 21.33 18.19 27.34
C ASP A 741 21.28 18.87 28.71
N SER A 742 20.83 20.12 28.76
CA SER A 742 20.79 20.92 29.98
C SER A 742 19.48 20.80 30.77
N GLY A 743 18.39 20.39 30.10
CA GLY A 743 17.04 20.37 30.67
C GLY A 743 16.40 21.76 30.82
N GLU A 744 17.08 22.82 30.38
CA GLU A 744 16.59 24.19 30.50
C GLU A 744 15.52 24.50 29.44
N ALA A 745 14.56 25.35 29.79
CA ALA A 745 13.55 25.81 28.84
C ALA A 745 14.19 26.63 27.70
N VAL A 746 13.75 26.38 26.47
CA VAL A 746 14.18 27.09 25.27
C VAL A 746 12.97 27.49 24.43
N ASP A 747 13.15 28.49 23.57
CA ASP A 747 12.09 28.90 22.64
C ASP A 747 11.85 27.78 21.61
N CYS A 748 10.60 27.42 21.40
CA CYS A 748 10.23 26.49 20.33
C CYS A 748 10.43 27.13 18.95
N PRO A 749 10.64 26.33 17.89
CA PRO A 749 10.62 26.83 16.52
C PRO A 749 9.29 27.50 16.21
N MET A 750 9.35 28.72 15.67
CA MET A 750 8.18 29.49 15.27
C MET A 750 8.33 29.98 13.83
N VAL A 751 7.19 30.14 13.14
CA VAL A 751 7.11 30.70 11.79
C VAL A 751 6.47 32.09 11.86
N THR A 752 7.07 33.05 11.18
CA THR A 752 6.51 34.39 10.97
C THR A 752 5.66 34.38 9.72
N ILE A 753 4.34 34.49 9.88
CA ILE A 753 3.37 34.45 8.78
C ILE A 753 2.85 35.86 8.49
N GLY A 754 2.53 36.16 7.22
CA GLY A 754 1.82 37.38 6.80
C GLY A 754 2.68 38.47 6.13
N SER A 755 4.01 38.35 6.15
CA SER A 755 4.91 39.21 5.37
C SER A 755 5.20 38.69 3.96
N THR A 756 5.01 37.39 3.74
CA THR A 756 5.35 36.63 2.52
C THR A 756 4.22 35.62 2.25
N PRO A 757 4.09 35.07 1.03
CA PRO A 757 3.03 34.14 0.69
C PRO A 757 2.97 32.87 1.56
N PHE A 758 4.13 32.35 1.98
CA PHE A 758 4.26 31.08 2.71
C PHE A 758 5.00 31.20 4.05
N GLY A 759 5.09 32.42 4.62
CA GLY A 759 5.78 32.66 5.89
C GLY A 759 7.29 32.43 5.85
N THR A 760 7.98 32.77 6.94
CA THR A 760 9.44 32.60 7.07
C THR A 760 9.80 32.11 8.47
N THR A 761 10.94 31.45 8.62
CA THR A 761 11.48 31.07 9.94
C THR A 761 12.96 31.40 10.06
N THR A 762 13.42 31.58 11.30
CA THR A 762 14.85 31.68 11.63
C THR A 762 15.44 30.34 12.07
N THR A 763 14.59 29.35 12.37
CA THR A 763 15.05 28.01 12.71
C THR A 763 15.35 27.26 11.42
N ASN A 764 16.61 26.94 11.18
CA ASN A 764 16.99 26.18 10.00
C ASN A 764 16.32 24.79 10.03
N PRO A 765 15.44 24.45 9.07
CA PRO A 765 14.77 23.15 9.02
C PRO A 765 15.68 22.04 8.47
N VAL A 766 16.76 22.42 7.78
CA VAL A 766 17.81 21.53 7.28
C VAL A 766 18.83 21.31 8.39
N LEU A 767 18.42 20.59 9.42
CA LEU A 767 19.23 20.24 10.58
C LEU A 767 20.21 19.11 10.22
N GLN A 768 21.30 19.39 9.48
CA GLN A 768 22.22 18.36 8.98
C GLN A 768 23.39 18.02 9.93
N GLY A 769 23.64 16.71 10.13
CA GLY A 769 24.95 16.10 10.43
C GLY A 769 25.65 16.42 11.77
N SER A 770 26.74 15.69 12.05
CA SER A 770 27.65 15.88 13.20
C SER A 770 28.54 17.13 13.12
N SER A 771 28.43 17.89 12.02
CA SER A 771 29.26 19.06 11.69
C SER A 771 28.55 20.40 11.90
N VAL A 772 27.24 20.38 12.18
CA VAL A 772 26.46 21.52 12.65
C VAL A 772 26.14 21.26 14.13
N GLU A 773 26.18 22.29 14.98
CA GLU A 773 25.74 22.14 16.38
C GLU A 773 24.35 21.48 16.39
N PRO A 774 24.21 20.28 16.98
CA PRO A 774 22.97 19.54 16.87
C PRO A 774 21.84 20.35 17.52
N ASN A 775 20.70 20.45 16.86
CA ASN A 775 19.51 20.98 17.50
C ASN A 775 19.10 20.02 18.62
N LYS A 776 19.20 20.50 19.86
CA LYS A 776 18.91 19.78 21.11
C LYS A 776 17.50 20.08 21.62
N THR A 777 16.68 20.75 20.83
CA THR A 777 15.33 21.12 21.24
C THR A 777 14.45 19.88 21.33
N LYS A 778 14.05 19.51 22.55
CA LYS A 778 13.01 18.54 22.85
C LYS A 778 11.69 19.29 22.96
N VAL A 779 10.69 18.87 22.18
CA VAL A 779 9.33 19.41 22.25
C VAL A 779 8.59 18.70 23.37
N LEU A 780 7.98 19.47 24.26
CA LEU A 780 7.24 18.97 25.41
C LEU A 780 5.73 18.93 25.16
N SER A 781 5.17 19.96 24.54
CA SER A 781 3.76 20.01 24.17
C SER A 781 3.56 20.61 22.78
N TRP A 782 2.41 20.33 22.18
CA TRP A 782 2.07 20.74 20.82
C TRP A 782 0.55 20.84 20.65
N HIS A 783 0.12 21.59 19.63
CA HIS A 783 -1.27 21.63 19.20
C HIS A 783 -1.41 21.77 17.68
N GLN A 784 -2.63 21.56 17.19
CA GLN A 784 -3.03 21.76 15.80
C GLN A 784 -4.21 22.72 15.70
N CYS A 785 -4.27 23.46 14.59
CA CYS A 785 -5.39 24.35 14.26
C CYS A 785 -5.96 24.05 12.87
N PRO A 786 -7.27 24.28 12.64
CA PRO A 786 -8.25 24.78 13.59
C PRO A 786 -8.71 23.70 14.58
N ALA A 787 -8.94 24.09 15.83
CA ALA A 787 -9.50 23.23 16.87
C ALA A 787 -10.37 24.06 17.83
N SER A 788 -11.48 23.48 18.30
CA SER A 788 -12.38 24.15 19.24
C SER A 788 -12.84 23.19 20.34
N PHE A 789 -12.24 23.32 21.51
CA PHE A 789 -12.48 22.46 22.66
C PHE A 789 -12.41 23.22 23.99
N SER A 790 -12.87 22.57 25.05
CA SER A 790 -12.60 22.95 26.43
C SER A 790 -11.84 21.82 27.13
N THR A 791 -10.72 22.12 27.79
CA THR A 791 -10.00 21.14 28.60
C THR A 791 -10.83 20.72 29.81
N VAL A 792 -10.99 19.41 30.00
CA VAL A 792 -11.76 18.82 31.11
C VAL A 792 -10.87 18.26 32.21
N LYS A 793 -9.69 17.75 31.84
CA LYS A 793 -8.67 17.19 32.73
C LYS A 793 -7.29 17.49 32.17
N SER A 794 -6.32 17.71 33.03
CA SER A 794 -4.92 17.87 32.66
C SER A 794 -4.03 17.52 33.84
N THR A 795 -2.82 17.04 33.57
CA THR A 795 -1.78 16.90 34.58
C THR A 795 -1.46 18.26 35.20
N ASP A 796 -1.25 18.30 36.52
CA ASP A 796 -0.95 19.54 37.23
C ASP A 796 0.36 20.16 36.73
N GLY A 797 0.31 21.45 36.38
CA GLY A 797 1.48 22.19 35.87
C GLY A 797 1.67 22.14 34.35
N THR A 798 0.86 21.37 33.62
CA THR A 798 0.86 21.40 32.15
C THR A 798 0.31 22.74 31.64
N VAL A 799 1.07 23.39 30.74
CA VAL A 799 0.62 24.61 30.06
C VAL A 799 -0.37 24.22 28.97
N LEU A 800 -1.53 24.87 28.94
CA LEU A 800 -2.61 24.55 28.01
C LEU A 800 -2.64 25.53 26.83
N TYR A 801 -2.43 25.00 25.63
CA TYR A 801 -2.51 25.73 24.37
C TYR A 801 -3.74 25.32 23.56
N ASN A 802 -4.29 26.29 22.83
CA ASN A 802 -5.39 26.13 21.89
C ASN A 802 -5.31 27.22 20.81
N CYS A 803 -6.19 27.16 19.81
CA CYS A 803 -6.16 28.11 18.70
C CYS A 803 -6.54 29.56 19.09
N ASP A 804 -7.11 29.79 20.28
CA ASP A 804 -7.45 31.14 20.75
C ASP A 804 -6.25 31.83 21.43
N ASN A 805 -5.30 31.06 21.97
CA ASN A 805 -4.08 31.55 22.59
C ASN A 805 -2.81 31.17 21.80
N ASP A 806 -2.97 30.62 20.59
CA ASP A 806 -1.88 30.47 19.61
C ASP A 806 -1.23 31.84 19.38
N THR A 807 0.09 31.85 19.46
CA THR A 807 0.90 33.05 19.30
C THR A 807 1.13 33.38 17.82
N ARG A 808 0.77 32.49 16.89
CA ARG A 808 0.73 32.76 15.44
C ARG A 808 -0.43 33.70 15.12
N THR A 809 -0.12 34.97 14.93
CA THR A 809 -1.14 36.04 14.80
C THR A 809 -1.82 36.15 13.43
N ASN A 810 -1.31 35.46 12.40
CA ASN A 810 -1.67 35.71 10.99
C ASN A 810 -2.09 34.46 10.18
N ASP A 811 -2.10 33.26 10.77
CA ASP A 811 -2.63 32.04 10.17
C ASP A 811 -3.48 31.28 11.18
N ALA A 812 -4.70 30.93 10.78
CA ALA A 812 -5.67 30.28 11.65
C ALA A 812 -5.67 28.74 11.52
N SER A 813 -4.80 28.17 10.66
CA SER A 813 -4.90 26.75 10.32
C SER A 813 -3.54 26.12 9.97
N THR A 814 -3.20 25.01 10.63
CA THR A 814 -2.01 24.21 10.29
C THR A 814 -2.17 23.40 8.99
N LEU A 815 -3.38 23.30 8.44
CA LEU A 815 -3.65 22.52 7.22
C LEU A 815 -2.98 23.05 5.95
N ALA A 816 -2.48 24.29 5.95
CA ALA A 816 -1.76 24.89 4.82
C ALA A 816 -0.25 25.05 5.08
N ASP A 817 0.21 24.59 6.24
CA ASP A 817 1.58 24.71 6.69
C ASP A 817 2.51 23.94 5.74
N GLN A 818 3.67 24.54 5.46
CA GLN A 818 4.74 23.85 4.75
C GLN A 818 5.31 22.74 5.63
N SER A 819 5.92 21.72 5.03
CA SER A 819 6.48 20.56 5.76
C SER A 819 7.54 20.94 6.80
N TRP A 820 8.17 22.11 6.64
CA TRP A 820 9.23 22.60 7.51
C TRP A 820 8.75 23.55 8.61
N TYR A 821 7.45 23.90 8.66
CA TYR A 821 6.93 24.80 9.70
C TYR A 821 7.19 24.26 11.10
N ASN A 822 7.06 22.94 11.29
CA ASN A 822 7.66 22.24 12.42
C ASN A 822 8.87 21.44 11.93
N PRO A 823 10.11 21.93 12.11
CA PRO A 823 11.30 21.24 11.64
C PRO A 823 11.74 20.08 12.54
N LEU A 824 10.97 19.77 13.59
CA LEU A 824 11.33 18.79 14.60
C LEU A 824 10.55 17.49 14.50
N ASP A 825 9.38 17.47 13.87
CA ASP A 825 8.49 16.31 13.90
C ASP A 825 8.68 15.36 12.71
N VAL A 826 8.10 14.17 12.83
CA VAL A 826 8.09 13.19 11.75
C VAL A 826 6.84 12.32 11.79
N ALA A 827 6.24 12.13 10.62
CA ALA A 827 5.13 11.20 10.42
C ALA A 827 5.52 9.99 9.55
N LYS A 828 4.90 8.83 9.79
CA LYS A 828 5.03 7.60 8.98
C LYS A 828 3.72 6.79 8.94
N GLY A 829 3.69 5.75 8.11
CA GLY A 829 2.60 4.75 8.12
C GLY A 829 1.21 5.27 7.73
N HIS A 830 1.12 6.32 6.91
CA HIS A 830 -0.14 7.02 6.64
C HIS A 830 -1.10 6.23 5.72
N ARG A 831 -2.33 5.99 6.18
CA ARG A 831 -3.35 5.18 5.48
C ARG A 831 -4.77 5.68 5.79
N GLY A 832 -5.77 5.34 4.97
CA GLY A 832 -7.14 5.71 5.28
C GLY A 832 -8.16 5.29 4.22
N PHE A 833 -9.40 5.77 4.35
CA PHE A 833 -10.45 5.52 3.37
C PHE A 833 -11.38 6.73 3.19
N LEU A 834 -12.09 6.72 2.05
CA LEU A 834 -13.19 7.64 1.75
C LEU A 834 -14.53 6.90 1.78
N ASP A 835 -15.56 7.57 2.28
CA ASP A 835 -16.93 7.09 2.18
C ASP A 835 -17.96 8.24 2.16
N GLY A 836 -18.45 8.58 0.97
CA GLY A 836 -19.26 9.77 0.74
C GLY A 836 -18.45 11.04 1.05
N ASP A 837 -18.93 11.83 2.01
CA ASP A 837 -18.20 13.02 2.49
C ASP A 837 -17.23 12.70 3.65
N MET A 838 -17.24 11.47 4.17
CA MET A 838 -16.36 11.05 5.25
C MET A 838 -14.95 10.76 4.72
N VAL A 839 -13.96 11.26 5.45
CA VAL A 839 -12.55 10.87 5.34
C VAL A 839 -12.12 10.36 6.71
N MET A 840 -11.51 9.18 6.75
CA MET A 840 -10.74 8.71 7.90
C MET A 840 -9.30 8.51 7.46
N MET A 841 -8.37 9.07 8.22
CA MET A 841 -6.96 9.06 7.91
C MET A 841 -6.16 8.81 9.19
N LEU A 842 -5.27 7.83 9.17
CA LEU A 842 -4.45 7.42 10.31
C LEU A 842 -2.96 7.45 9.99
N TYR A 843 -2.12 7.92 10.90
CA TYR A 843 -0.67 8.00 10.71
C TYR A 843 0.05 7.93 12.04
N ALA A 844 1.24 7.34 12.04
CA ALA A 844 2.14 7.37 13.20
C ALA A 844 2.89 8.71 13.20
N TRP A 845 3.04 9.37 14.34
CA TRP A 845 3.72 10.66 14.46
C TRP A 845 4.55 10.76 15.74
N SER A 846 5.68 11.46 15.66
CA SER A 846 6.58 11.76 16.77
C SER A 846 7.00 13.24 16.74
N PRO A 847 7.04 13.93 17.90
CA PRO A 847 7.37 15.36 17.98
C PRO A 847 8.85 15.67 17.71
N ASN A 848 9.75 14.69 17.85
CA ASN A 848 11.19 14.86 17.65
C ASN A 848 11.82 13.72 16.84
N TRP A 849 11.99 13.91 15.53
CA TRP A 849 12.59 12.92 14.63
C TRP A 849 13.99 12.48 15.07
N ARG A 850 14.83 13.40 15.54
CA ARG A 850 16.21 13.11 15.99
C ARG A 850 16.29 12.26 17.26
N LEU A 851 15.34 12.46 18.17
CA LEU A 851 15.26 11.66 19.38
C LEU A 851 14.67 10.29 19.06
N ASN A 852 13.70 10.26 18.14
CA ASN A 852 13.03 9.04 17.70
C ASN A 852 13.99 8.05 17.03
N VAL A 853 14.97 8.50 16.23
CA VAL A 853 15.97 7.60 15.60
C VAL A 853 16.92 6.90 16.59
N LYS A 854 16.85 7.23 17.89
CA LYS A 854 17.64 6.58 18.95
C LYS A 854 16.77 5.99 20.06
N GLY A 855 15.46 5.90 19.85
CA GLY A 855 14.52 5.40 20.87
C GLY A 855 14.29 6.36 22.05
N ASN A 856 14.74 7.61 21.96
CA ASN A 856 14.52 8.63 23.00
C ASN A 856 13.22 9.43 22.77
N ASP A 857 12.53 9.16 21.67
CA ASP A 857 11.16 9.58 21.39
C ASP A 857 10.41 8.39 20.76
N ARG A 858 9.08 8.42 20.72
CA ARG A 858 8.25 7.33 20.21
C ARG A 858 7.17 7.83 19.25
N TYR A 859 6.72 6.94 18.38
CA TYR A 859 5.56 7.14 17.54
C TYR A 859 4.27 6.81 18.30
N GLU A 860 3.32 7.73 18.27
CA GLU A 860 1.92 7.50 18.63
C GLU A 860 1.06 7.38 17.37
N LEU A 861 -0.05 6.65 17.44
CA LEU A 861 -1.01 6.58 16.34
C LEU A 861 -1.99 7.75 16.43
N TYR A 862 -2.04 8.56 15.38
CA TYR A 862 -2.99 9.65 15.23
C TYR A 862 -4.06 9.31 14.19
N ILE A 863 -5.29 9.73 14.48
CA ILE A 863 -6.42 9.65 13.55
C ILE A 863 -7.01 11.04 13.32
N ARG A 864 -7.19 11.42 12.04
CA ARG A 864 -7.81 12.67 11.61
C ARG A 864 -9.00 12.39 10.71
N ARG A 865 -10.10 13.13 10.91
CA ARG A 865 -11.36 12.88 10.20
C ARG A 865 -12.00 14.13 9.62
N SER A 866 -12.68 13.94 8.50
CA SER A 866 -13.46 14.97 7.83
C SER A 866 -14.85 14.44 7.53
N PHE A 867 -15.86 15.27 7.66
CA PHE A 867 -17.23 14.99 7.22
C PHE A 867 -17.65 15.90 6.05
N ALA A 868 -16.66 16.55 5.43
CA ALA A 868 -16.83 17.58 4.42
C ALA A 868 -15.92 17.37 3.20
N GLY A 869 -15.60 16.12 2.88
CA GLY A 869 -14.75 15.76 1.74
C GLY A 869 -13.39 16.47 1.78
N ALA A 870 -12.73 16.44 2.95
CA ALA A 870 -11.43 17.06 3.24
C ALA A 870 -11.36 18.59 3.08
N THR A 871 -12.49 19.31 3.16
CA THR A 871 -12.47 20.79 3.20
C THR A 871 -12.41 21.36 4.62
N SER A 872 -12.77 20.56 5.62
CA SER A 872 -12.69 20.87 7.04
C SER A 872 -12.57 19.57 7.84
N TRP A 873 -12.02 19.64 9.05
CA TRP A 873 -11.72 18.49 9.90
C TRP A 873 -12.40 18.71 11.26
N THR A 874 -13.36 17.86 11.59
CA THR A 874 -14.30 18.08 12.70
C THR A 874 -14.68 16.78 13.37
N THR A 875 -15.17 16.85 14.61
CA THR A 875 -15.96 15.77 15.23
C THR A 875 -17.23 15.48 14.42
N LEU A 876 -17.96 14.41 14.76
CA LEU A 876 -19.22 14.08 14.10
C LEU A 876 -20.20 15.27 14.19
N PRO A 877 -20.73 15.77 13.06
CA PRO A 877 -21.69 16.87 13.10
C PRO A 877 -22.98 16.52 13.85
N ALA A 878 -23.53 17.48 14.60
CA ALA A 878 -24.78 17.32 15.35
C ALA A 878 -25.99 16.85 14.51
N LYS A 879 -25.92 17.06 13.20
CA LYS A 879 -26.88 16.54 12.21
C LYS A 879 -26.13 16.01 11.01
N TYR A 880 -25.32 14.99 11.23
CA TYR A 880 -24.69 14.29 10.13
C TYR A 880 -25.72 13.39 9.46
N LYS A 881 -25.87 13.55 8.16
CA LYS A 881 -26.63 12.59 7.39
C LYS A 881 -25.64 11.86 6.52
N TYR A 882 -25.41 10.61 6.87
CA TYR A 882 -24.67 9.72 6.02
C TYR A 882 -25.53 9.41 4.78
N TRP A 883 -24.88 9.33 3.62
CA TRP A 883 -25.56 9.22 2.34
C TRP A 883 -25.17 7.93 1.64
N ASP A 884 -25.93 6.87 1.92
CA ASP A 884 -25.96 5.67 1.11
C ASP A 884 -27.39 5.49 0.56
N SER A 885 -27.53 4.91 -0.62
CA SER A 885 -28.83 4.62 -1.20
C SER A 885 -29.63 3.66 -0.31
N ASN A 886 -28.92 2.81 0.44
CA ASN A 886 -29.43 1.79 1.35
C ASN A 886 -29.50 2.23 2.81
N ASP A 887 -28.79 3.30 3.19
CA ASP A 887 -28.85 3.88 4.54
C ASP A 887 -29.19 5.38 4.48
N ARG A 888 -30.39 5.71 4.97
CA ARG A 888 -30.91 7.09 5.05
C ARG A 888 -30.95 7.62 6.47
N ASN A 889 -30.34 6.91 7.41
CA ASN A 889 -30.31 7.27 8.81
C ASN A 889 -29.65 8.63 8.98
N ARG A 890 -30.11 9.32 10.02
CA ARG A 890 -29.45 10.53 10.49
C ARG A 890 -28.66 10.13 11.71
N TYR A 891 -27.39 10.47 11.69
CA TYR A 891 -26.49 10.32 12.80
C TYR A 891 -26.42 11.66 13.53
N VAL A 892 -26.46 11.59 14.85
CA VAL A 892 -26.46 12.77 15.71
C VAL A 892 -25.16 12.71 16.46
N GLY A 893 -24.20 13.56 16.10
CA GLY A 893 -23.06 13.80 16.96
C GLY A 893 -23.50 14.51 18.24
N ASP A 894 -22.97 14.05 19.36
CA ASP A 894 -23.11 14.62 20.70
C ASP A 894 -21.80 15.25 21.20
N GLY A 895 -20.71 15.06 20.46
CA GLY A 895 -19.38 15.50 20.82
C GLY A 895 -18.60 14.35 21.44
N THR A 896 -17.39 14.63 21.90
CA THR A 896 -16.45 13.58 22.32
C THR A 896 -15.38 14.22 23.18
N VAL A 897 -14.67 13.40 23.96
CA VAL A 897 -13.48 13.80 24.69
C VAL A 897 -12.32 13.02 24.10
N THR A 898 -11.20 13.70 23.85
CA THR A 898 -9.98 13.07 23.39
C THR A 898 -8.84 13.50 24.28
N CYS A 899 -7.92 12.60 24.58
CA CYS A 899 -6.74 12.92 25.38
C CYS A 899 -5.48 12.98 24.50
N GLU A 900 -4.53 13.82 24.89
CA GLU A 900 -3.19 13.87 24.33
C GLU A 900 -2.18 13.50 25.41
N THR A 901 -1.14 12.76 25.02
CA THR A 901 0.00 12.42 25.88
C THR A 901 1.22 13.22 25.42
N PHE A 902 1.61 14.20 26.23
CA PHE A 902 2.74 15.10 26.02
C PHE A 902 4.05 14.53 26.57
N ARG A 903 5.17 15.24 26.44
CA ARG A 903 6.46 14.83 27.00
C ARG A 903 6.76 15.52 28.32
N SER A 904 7.31 14.76 29.26
CA SER A 904 7.90 15.26 30.49
C SER A 904 9.22 15.98 30.23
N ALA A 905 9.51 16.99 31.06
CA ALA A 905 10.82 17.64 31.11
C ALA A 905 11.89 16.73 31.72
N GLU A 906 11.49 15.68 32.45
CA GLU A 906 12.41 14.72 33.04
C GLU A 906 12.99 13.79 31.96
N THR A 907 14.30 13.56 32.02
CA THR A 907 15.02 12.58 31.19
C THR A 907 15.12 11.25 31.94
N GLN A 908 14.81 10.14 31.25
CA GLN A 908 14.71 8.83 31.87
C GLN A 908 16.08 8.36 32.40
N ALA A 909 16.20 8.19 33.73
CA ALA A 909 17.41 7.67 34.38
C ALA A 909 17.29 6.18 34.75
N SER A 910 16.06 5.67 34.98
CA SER A 910 15.66 4.25 35.12
C SER A 910 14.16 4.17 35.48
N GLY A 911 13.40 3.24 34.88
CA GLY A 911 11.94 3.05 35.11
C GLY A 911 11.05 3.89 34.18
N ASP A 912 9.75 3.60 34.13
CA ASP A 912 8.79 4.34 33.30
C ASP A 912 8.51 5.73 33.89
N LEU A 913 8.53 6.76 33.04
CA LEU A 913 8.16 8.13 33.42
C LEU A 913 6.68 8.35 33.08
N LEU A 914 5.92 8.90 34.03
CA LEU A 914 4.55 9.30 33.76
C LEU A 914 4.53 10.55 32.89
N GLU A 915 4.09 10.38 31.65
CA GLU A 915 3.96 11.48 30.69
C GLU A 915 2.76 12.39 31.02
N PRO A 916 2.90 13.74 30.89
CA PRO A 916 1.79 14.66 31.12
C PRO A 916 0.64 14.43 30.13
N ARG A 917 -0.60 14.54 30.59
CA ARG A 917 -1.79 14.28 29.77
C ARG A 917 -2.76 15.43 29.82
N VAL A 918 -3.46 15.66 28.71
CA VAL A 918 -4.53 16.67 28.60
C VAL A 918 -5.73 16.09 27.87
N CYS A 919 -6.89 16.09 28.51
CA CYS A 919 -8.14 15.65 27.92
C CYS A 919 -9.02 16.85 27.56
N ASN A 920 -9.41 16.90 26.30
CA ASN A 920 -10.13 18.02 25.69
C ASN A 920 -11.50 17.55 25.21
N LYS A 921 -12.54 18.30 25.62
CA LYS A 921 -13.92 18.07 25.19
C LYS A 921 -14.27 18.91 23.99
N TYR A 922 -14.73 18.26 22.93
CA TYR A 922 -15.21 18.87 21.70
C TYR A 922 -16.72 18.77 21.62
N ALA A 923 -17.38 19.83 21.16
CA ALA A 923 -18.79 19.77 20.79
C ALA A 923 -18.97 19.03 19.45
N ALA A 924 -20.18 18.58 19.17
CA ALA A 924 -20.53 17.97 17.88
C ALA A 924 -20.31 18.94 16.70
N GLY A 925 -19.57 18.50 15.68
CA GLY A 925 -19.18 19.29 14.52
C GLY A 925 -18.16 20.40 14.82
N ALA A 926 -17.53 20.40 16.00
CA ALA A 926 -16.43 21.31 16.30
C ALA A 926 -15.19 20.93 15.49
N ALA A 927 -14.39 21.94 15.10
CA ALA A 927 -13.08 21.70 14.52
C ALA A 927 -12.22 20.89 15.50
N GLU A 928 -11.55 19.85 14.99
CA GLU A 928 -10.77 18.94 15.82
C GLU A 928 -9.32 18.81 15.35
N GLN A 929 -8.44 18.56 16.33
CA GLN A 929 -7.08 18.11 16.09
C GLN A 929 -7.10 16.64 15.67
N ALA A 930 -6.00 16.17 15.07
CA ALA A 930 -5.79 14.73 15.01
C ALA A 930 -5.71 14.14 16.43
N ARG A 931 -6.25 12.94 16.62
CA ARG A 931 -6.41 12.31 17.93
C ARG A 931 -5.37 11.22 18.12
N ASN A 932 -4.59 11.29 19.19
CA ASN A 932 -3.75 10.20 19.63
C ASN A 932 -4.64 9.06 20.20
N VAL A 933 -4.60 7.87 19.60
CA VAL A 933 -5.44 6.73 20.02
C VAL A 933 -4.65 5.62 20.73
N THR A 934 -3.32 5.63 20.65
CA THR A 934 -2.46 4.64 21.32
C THR A 934 -2.22 4.97 22.78
N GLN A 935 -2.08 6.25 23.14
CA GLN A 935 -1.90 6.72 24.51
C GLN A 935 -0.80 5.96 25.28
N HIS A 936 0.32 5.64 24.61
CA HIS A 936 1.37 4.81 25.21
C HIS A 936 1.81 5.37 26.56
N GLN A 937 2.00 4.49 27.55
CA GLN A 937 2.40 4.94 28.89
C GLN A 937 3.92 5.06 29.03
N SER A 938 4.70 4.22 28.33
CA SER A 938 6.18 4.19 28.41
C SER A 938 6.87 4.58 27.11
N MET A 939 8.06 5.19 27.24
CA MET A 939 8.96 5.49 26.12
C MET A 939 9.61 4.25 25.49
N ARG A 940 9.48 3.08 26.15
CA ARG A 940 9.97 1.80 25.65
C ARG A 940 9.09 1.21 24.54
N ILE A 941 7.86 1.69 24.39
CA ILE A 941 6.92 1.20 23.38
C ILE A 941 6.73 2.28 22.32
N THR A 942 6.68 1.87 21.06
CA THR A 942 6.41 2.74 19.92
C THR A 942 5.39 2.10 18.99
N THR A 943 4.69 2.90 18.20
CA THR A 943 3.72 2.39 17.23
C THR A 943 4.41 1.99 15.93
N LEU A 944 4.14 0.78 15.49
CA LEU A 944 4.49 0.21 14.20
C LEU A 944 3.22 0.00 13.33
N ASP A 945 3.46 -0.10 12.03
CA ASP A 945 2.50 -0.32 10.94
C ASP A 945 0.99 -0.34 11.26
N PRO A 946 0.33 0.84 11.37
CA PRO A 946 -1.09 0.88 11.66
C PRO A 946 -1.94 0.46 10.44
N ARG A 947 -3.10 -0.16 10.70
CA ARG A 947 -4.00 -0.79 9.72
C ARG A 947 -5.46 -0.45 10.04
N PHE A 948 -6.34 -0.58 9.05
CA PHE A 948 -7.78 -0.39 9.24
C PHE A 948 -8.61 -1.34 8.38
N ALA A 949 -9.85 -1.58 8.79
CA ALA A 949 -10.87 -2.22 7.96
C ALA A 949 -12.15 -1.40 7.97
N ILE A 950 -12.67 -1.06 6.79
CA ILE A 950 -13.97 -0.40 6.64
C ILE A 950 -15.10 -1.44 6.71
N THR A 951 -16.20 -1.08 7.36
CA THR A 951 -17.45 -1.85 7.27
C THR A 951 -18.08 -1.61 5.89
N GLY A 952 -17.88 -2.55 4.96
CA GLY A 952 -18.36 -2.44 3.58
C GLY A 952 -17.24 -2.17 2.57
N SER A 953 -17.47 -1.29 1.59
CA SER A 953 -16.51 -1.10 0.50
C SER A 953 -16.49 0.34 -0.04
N PRO A 954 -15.30 0.88 -0.34
CA PRO A 954 -15.16 2.14 -1.07
C PRO A 954 -15.80 2.10 -2.47
N GLN A 955 -16.04 0.89 -3.00
CA GLN A 955 -16.67 0.66 -4.29
C GLN A 955 -18.17 1.02 -4.29
N GLY A 956 -18.80 1.19 -3.11
CA GLY A 956 -20.20 1.65 -2.99
C GLY A 956 -21.29 0.77 -3.59
N VAL A 957 -20.95 -0.38 -4.19
CA VAL A 957 -21.93 -1.32 -4.71
C VAL A 957 -22.48 -2.17 -3.56
N GLY A 958 -23.80 -2.17 -3.40
CA GLY A 958 -24.49 -3.05 -2.45
C GLY A 958 -24.21 -4.52 -2.76
N ASN A 959 -24.24 -5.38 -1.74
CA ASN A 959 -24.09 -6.82 -1.96
C ASN A 959 -25.30 -7.37 -2.70
N THR A 960 -25.21 -7.48 -4.03
CA THR A 960 -26.23 -8.07 -4.90
C THR A 960 -25.86 -9.47 -5.37
N LEU A 961 -24.67 -9.95 -4.99
CA LEU A 961 -24.13 -11.21 -5.48
C LEU A 961 -24.78 -12.37 -4.74
N ASN A 962 -25.49 -13.20 -5.50
CA ASN A 962 -25.98 -14.50 -5.03
C ASN A 962 -25.62 -15.63 -6.02
N PRO A 963 -24.33 -15.79 -6.39
CA PRO A 963 -23.92 -16.77 -7.39
C PRO A 963 -24.29 -18.22 -7.01
N PHE A 964 -24.47 -18.50 -5.71
CA PHE A 964 -24.73 -19.85 -5.21
C PHE A 964 -26.21 -20.09 -4.84
N GLY A 965 -27.05 -19.06 -4.81
CA GLY A 965 -28.49 -19.17 -4.57
C GLY A 965 -28.93 -19.15 -3.10
N TYR A 966 -28.04 -18.84 -2.15
CA TYR A 966 -28.31 -18.84 -0.71
C TYR A 966 -28.78 -17.49 -0.14
N GLY A 967 -28.94 -16.48 -1.00
CA GLY A 967 -29.38 -15.14 -0.60
C GLY A 967 -28.21 -14.19 -0.35
N ILE A 968 -28.54 -12.90 -0.19
CA ILE A 968 -27.55 -11.81 -0.06
C ILE A 968 -27.34 -11.32 1.38
N ASN A 969 -28.24 -11.67 2.29
CA ASN A 969 -28.17 -11.32 3.71
C ASN A 969 -29.03 -12.28 4.56
N PRO A 970 -28.68 -13.57 4.63
CA PRO A 970 -29.47 -14.58 5.35
C PRO A 970 -29.52 -14.34 6.87
N TYR A 971 -28.50 -13.67 7.45
CA TYR A 971 -28.38 -13.46 8.90
C TYR A 971 -28.64 -12.02 9.37
N GLY A 972 -28.92 -11.08 8.46
CA GLY A 972 -29.13 -9.67 8.79
C GLY A 972 -27.84 -8.83 8.92
N GLU A 973 -26.68 -9.47 9.12
CA GLU A 973 -25.37 -8.84 9.34
C GLU A 973 -24.76 -8.11 8.13
N ASP A 974 -25.30 -8.33 6.93
CA ASP A 974 -24.86 -7.65 5.71
C ASP A 974 -25.57 -6.31 5.46
N VAL A 975 -26.34 -5.84 6.44
CA VAL A 975 -26.78 -4.45 6.47
C VAL A 975 -25.63 -3.59 6.94
N ARG A 976 -25.17 -2.72 6.05
CA ARG A 976 -24.02 -1.86 6.31
C ARG A 976 -24.28 -0.90 7.48
N ASN A 977 -23.34 -0.80 8.42
CA ASN A 977 -23.31 0.26 9.43
C ASN A 977 -22.13 1.22 9.21
N PRO A 978 -22.33 2.36 8.52
CA PRO A 978 -21.26 3.29 8.14
C PRO A 978 -20.63 4.02 9.34
N SER A 979 -21.26 4.02 10.52
CA SER A 979 -20.67 4.64 11.71
C SER A 979 -19.60 3.78 12.38
N ARG A 980 -19.33 2.58 11.85
CA ARG A 980 -18.37 1.61 12.40
C ARG A 980 -17.21 1.36 11.44
N PHE A 981 -16.00 1.22 11.97
CA PHE A 981 -14.82 0.70 11.26
C PHE A 981 -13.85 0.13 12.28
N PHE A 982 -12.80 -0.55 11.84
CA PHE A 982 -11.83 -1.18 12.73
C PHE A 982 -10.45 -0.58 12.54
N VAL A 983 -9.69 -0.50 13.62
CA VAL A 983 -8.29 -0.08 13.64
C VAL A 983 -7.50 -1.21 14.28
N VAL A 984 -6.36 -1.55 13.69
CA VAL A 984 -5.35 -2.42 14.30
C VAL A 984 -4.01 -1.73 14.20
N TYR A 985 -3.18 -1.81 15.23
CA TYR A 985 -1.80 -1.32 15.17
C TYR A 985 -0.85 -2.31 15.82
N GLU A 986 0.42 -2.20 15.47
CA GLU A 986 1.51 -3.00 16.01
C GLU A 986 2.29 -2.16 17.02
N THR A 987 2.75 -2.77 18.09
CA THR A 987 3.72 -2.16 19.01
C THR A 987 5.13 -2.63 18.68
N GLY A 988 6.13 -1.81 19.00
CA GLY A 988 7.54 -2.20 18.86
C GLY A 988 8.38 -1.81 20.07
N ASP A 989 9.49 -2.52 20.28
CA ASP A 989 10.48 -2.19 21.31
C ASP A 989 11.31 -0.99 20.87
N ASN A 990 11.01 0.16 21.44
CA ASN A 990 11.68 1.41 21.11
C ASN A 990 13.14 1.43 21.56
N THR A 991 13.58 0.52 22.44
CA THR A 991 14.98 0.45 22.88
C THR A 991 15.92 -0.08 21.82
N THR A 992 15.40 -0.79 20.81
CA THR A 992 16.18 -1.32 19.68
C THR A 992 16.25 -0.36 18.48
N ALA A 993 15.56 0.79 18.56
CA ALA A 993 15.54 1.80 17.51
C ALA A 993 16.93 2.36 17.13
N ALA A 994 17.91 2.29 18.04
CA ALA A 994 19.28 2.70 17.74
C ALA A 994 20.04 1.72 16.84
N GLU A 995 19.59 0.46 16.78
CA GLU A 995 20.16 -0.61 15.96
C GLU A 995 19.44 -0.76 14.61
N GLY A 996 18.28 -0.10 14.42
CA GLY A 996 17.49 -0.19 13.19
C GLY A 996 16.02 0.23 13.36
N GLU A 997 15.13 -0.46 12.65
CA GLU A 997 13.69 -0.35 12.94
C GLU A 997 13.39 -1.03 14.28
N PRO A 998 12.52 -0.47 15.14
CA PRO A 998 12.10 -1.12 16.39
C PRO A 998 11.61 -2.55 16.14
N GLU A 999 12.01 -3.48 17.00
CA GLU A 999 11.60 -4.89 16.93
C GLU A 999 10.08 -4.99 17.18
N PRO A 1000 9.32 -5.71 16.33
CA PRO A 1000 7.89 -5.94 16.52
C PRO A 1000 7.57 -6.62 17.85
N LEU A 1001 6.44 -6.26 18.44
CA LEU A 1001 5.90 -6.87 19.66
C LEU A 1001 4.50 -7.45 19.38
N ASP A 1002 3.46 -6.77 19.86
CA ASP A 1002 2.08 -7.25 19.88
C ASP A 1002 1.20 -6.45 18.90
N LEU A 1003 0.06 -7.04 18.52
CA LEU A 1003 -0.98 -6.35 17.76
C LEU A 1003 -2.11 -5.92 18.69
N PHE A 1004 -2.69 -4.74 18.47
CA PHE A 1004 -3.85 -4.23 19.21
C PHE A 1004 -4.97 -3.85 18.26
N TYR A 1005 -6.22 -4.04 18.66
CA TYR A 1005 -7.40 -3.79 17.83
C TYR A 1005 -8.49 -3.02 18.58
N SER A 1006 -9.33 -2.32 17.82
CA SER A 1006 -10.56 -1.72 18.32
C SER A 1006 -11.61 -1.54 17.21
N ARG A 1007 -12.88 -1.42 17.61
CA ARG A 1007 -13.99 -1.00 16.74
C ARG A 1007 -14.31 0.46 17.01
N ALA A 1008 -14.04 1.31 16.04
CA ALA A 1008 -14.53 2.68 16.02
C ALA A 1008 -16.06 2.68 15.93
N VAL A 1009 -16.71 3.56 16.69
CA VAL A 1009 -18.14 3.85 16.63
C VAL A 1009 -18.38 5.34 16.50
N ASN A 1010 -19.61 5.75 16.17
CA ASN A 1010 -19.95 7.16 15.91
C ASN A 1010 -18.98 7.82 14.90
N PHE A 1011 -18.59 7.05 13.88
CA PHE A 1011 -17.60 7.45 12.87
C PHE A 1011 -16.20 7.74 13.46
N GLY A 1012 -15.82 7.04 14.54
CA GLY A 1012 -14.53 7.20 15.23
C GLY A 1012 -14.49 8.35 16.23
N ASP A 1013 -15.67 8.79 16.72
CA ASP A 1013 -15.70 9.68 17.88
C ASP A 1013 -15.28 8.91 19.14
N ASP A 1014 -15.52 7.60 19.17
CA ASP A 1014 -15.20 6.68 20.26
C ASP A 1014 -14.68 5.35 19.70
N TYR A 1015 -13.90 4.62 20.50
CA TYR A 1015 -13.31 3.31 20.17
C TYR A 1015 -13.67 2.30 21.26
N GLN A 1016 -14.25 1.16 20.87
CA GLN A 1016 -14.79 0.19 21.82
C GLN A 1016 -14.39 -1.25 21.51
N VAL A 1017 -14.22 -2.03 22.57
CA VAL A 1017 -14.12 -3.49 22.57
C VAL A 1017 -15.31 -4.06 23.36
N TRP A 1018 -15.48 -3.61 24.61
CA TRP A 1018 -16.53 -4.05 25.54
C TRP A 1018 -17.63 -3.02 25.76
N ALA A 1019 -17.31 -1.72 25.68
CA ALA A 1019 -18.34 -0.69 25.83
C ALA A 1019 -19.41 -0.86 24.74
N GLU A 1020 -20.65 -0.95 25.19
CA GLU A 1020 -21.82 -1.13 24.35
C GLU A 1020 -22.48 0.22 24.05
N ASN A 1021 -23.78 0.36 24.30
CA ASN A 1021 -24.51 1.63 24.05
C ASN A 1021 -24.33 2.67 25.17
N ASP A 1022 -23.71 2.29 26.29
CA ASP A 1022 -23.42 3.19 27.40
C ASP A 1022 -21.93 3.53 27.44
N LEU A 1023 -21.56 4.63 26.79
CA LEU A 1023 -20.18 5.10 26.75
C LEU A 1023 -19.70 5.69 28.09
N SER A 1024 -20.58 5.81 29.10
CA SER A 1024 -20.17 6.30 30.43
C SER A 1024 -19.34 5.28 31.22
N THR A 1025 -19.39 4.00 30.85
CA THR A 1025 -18.60 2.90 31.44
C THR A 1025 -17.39 2.53 30.58
N CYS A 1026 -17.07 3.34 29.58
CA CYS A 1026 -16.03 3.05 28.61
C CYS A 1026 -14.63 3.27 29.19
N TYR A 1027 -13.72 2.34 28.93
CA TYR A 1027 -12.31 2.47 29.30
C TYR A 1027 -11.62 3.50 28.37
N PRO A 1028 -10.66 4.31 28.86
CA PRO A 1028 -10.15 4.40 30.24
C PRO A 1028 -10.92 5.39 31.13
N SER A 1029 -12.00 6.02 30.67
CA SER A 1029 -12.73 6.99 31.52
C SER A 1029 -13.35 6.32 32.75
N ASP A 1030 -13.88 5.12 32.60
CA ASP A 1030 -14.17 4.21 33.71
C ASP A 1030 -13.05 3.16 33.77
N PRO A 1031 -12.13 3.25 34.74
CA PRO A 1031 -11.00 2.32 34.85
C PRO A 1031 -11.42 0.95 35.39
N HIS A 1032 -12.66 0.78 35.85
CA HIS A 1032 -13.09 -0.43 36.57
C HIS A 1032 -12.14 -0.77 37.73
N GLU A 1033 -11.49 -1.93 37.70
CA GLU A 1033 -10.54 -2.38 38.72
C GLU A 1033 -9.11 -1.86 38.47
N ASP A 1034 -8.81 -1.34 37.27
CA ASP A 1034 -7.49 -0.89 36.81
C ASP A 1034 -7.13 0.53 37.30
N THR A 1035 -7.05 0.68 38.62
CA THR A 1035 -6.82 1.97 39.30
C THR A 1035 -5.41 2.09 39.90
N ASP A 1036 -4.49 1.20 39.52
CA ASP A 1036 -3.11 1.24 40.00
C ASP A 1036 -2.43 2.55 39.56
N PRO A 1037 -1.84 3.33 40.47
CA PRO A 1037 -1.23 4.61 40.13
C PRO A 1037 0.08 4.50 39.34
N ASP A 1038 0.75 3.34 39.38
CA ASP A 1038 2.04 3.10 38.73
C ASP A 1038 1.88 2.29 37.43
N LYS A 1039 0.85 1.44 37.32
CA LYS A 1039 0.62 0.54 36.18
C LYS A 1039 -0.78 0.62 35.54
N GLY A 1040 -1.71 1.31 36.18
CA GLY A 1040 -3.10 1.35 35.75
C GLY A 1040 -3.45 2.58 34.96
N VAL A 1041 -4.74 2.90 34.93
CA VAL A 1041 -5.25 4.04 34.17
C VAL A 1041 -4.73 5.38 34.73
N PRO A 1042 -4.13 6.26 33.90
CA PRO A 1042 -3.73 7.60 34.31
C PRO A 1042 -4.88 8.40 34.92
N ALA A 1043 -4.62 9.12 36.01
CA ALA A 1043 -5.64 9.84 36.77
C ALA A 1043 -6.42 10.90 35.96
N GLU A 1044 -5.79 11.45 34.91
CA GLU A 1044 -6.40 12.40 33.98
C GLU A 1044 -7.47 11.77 33.10
N HIS A 1045 -7.37 10.47 32.80
CA HIS A 1045 -8.36 9.75 32.03
C HIS A 1045 -9.61 9.46 32.86
N ILE A 1046 -9.46 9.19 34.16
CA ILE A 1046 -10.55 8.80 35.06
C ILE A 1046 -11.62 9.90 35.16
N GLY A 1047 -12.85 9.56 34.77
CA GLY A 1047 -14.00 10.47 34.73
C GLY A 1047 -13.88 11.62 33.74
N SER A 1048 -12.97 11.52 32.76
CA SER A 1048 -12.80 12.52 31.71
C SER A 1048 -13.91 12.46 30.66
N GLY A 1049 -14.51 11.30 30.44
CA GLY A 1049 -15.41 11.00 29.32
C GLY A 1049 -14.69 10.50 28.06
N PHE A 1050 -13.37 10.24 28.13
CA PHE A 1050 -12.59 9.67 27.03
C PHE A 1050 -12.88 8.17 26.87
N CYS A 1051 -13.43 7.78 25.72
CA CYS A 1051 -13.74 6.41 25.38
C CYS A 1051 -12.78 5.89 24.29
N ASN A 1052 -11.82 5.07 24.69
CA ASN A 1052 -10.72 4.63 23.85
C ASN A 1052 -10.23 3.24 24.26
N GLU A 1053 -11.05 2.24 23.98
CA GLU A 1053 -10.74 0.84 24.28
C GLU A 1053 -9.98 0.22 23.12
N PHE A 1054 -8.80 -0.32 23.41
CA PHE A 1054 -8.04 -1.14 22.50
C PHE A 1054 -7.59 -2.38 23.26
N ASP A 1055 -7.71 -3.54 22.63
CA ASP A 1055 -7.37 -4.81 23.25
C ASP A 1055 -6.37 -5.56 22.37
N GLN A 1056 -5.69 -6.55 22.94
CA GLN A 1056 -4.65 -7.28 22.22
C GLN A 1056 -5.24 -8.29 21.21
N PHE A 1057 -4.76 -8.19 19.98
CA PHE A 1057 -5.22 -8.93 18.80
C PHE A 1057 -4.50 -10.27 18.62
N ASP A 1058 -3.29 -10.43 19.13
CA ASP A 1058 -2.52 -11.68 19.09
C ASP A 1058 -2.54 -12.40 20.47
N GLN A 1059 -1.46 -13.11 20.87
CA GLN A 1059 -1.44 -13.96 22.08
C GLN A 1059 -0.71 -13.36 23.30
N GLY A 1060 0.00 -12.23 23.17
CA GLY A 1060 0.65 -11.59 24.33
C GLY A 1060 1.71 -12.45 24.98
N THR A 1061 2.37 -13.29 24.18
CA THR A 1061 3.36 -14.23 24.69
C THR A 1061 4.75 -13.62 24.46
N PRO A 1062 5.54 -13.35 25.51
CA PRO A 1062 6.89 -12.81 25.32
C PRO A 1062 7.72 -13.73 24.42
N GLY A 1063 8.46 -13.15 23.46
CA GLY A 1063 9.22 -13.88 22.44
C GLY A 1063 8.37 -14.39 21.27
N LEU A 1064 7.08 -14.04 21.21
CA LEU A 1064 6.19 -14.35 20.09
C LEU A 1064 5.77 -13.04 19.43
N GLU A 1065 6.47 -12.67 18.37
CA GLU A 1065 6.28 -11.40 17.67
C GLU A 1065 5.18 -11.55 16.63
N ALA A 1066 4.37 -10.50 16.47
CA ALA A 1066 3.32 -10.43 15.48
C ALA A 1066 3.53 -9.20 14.59
N SER A 1067 3.83 -9.42 13.31
CA SER A 1067 4.12 -8.35 12.37
C SER A 1067 3.15 -8.30 11.19
N GLU A 1068 2.87 -7.08 10.75
CA GLU A 1068 2.19 -6.77 9.51
C GLU A 1068 0.79 -7.40 9.33
N ALA A 1069 -0.21 -6.89 10.04
CA ALA A 1069 -1.59 -7.37 9.90
C ALA A 1069 -2.27 -6.92 8.58
N SER A 1070 -3.03 -7.83 7.98
CA SER A 1070 -4.02 -7.58 6.92
C SER A 1070 -5.42 -7.84 7.45
N LEU A 1071 -6.39 -7.00 7.09
CA LEU A 1071 -7.71 -6.97 7.73
C LEU A 1071 -8.87 -7.03 6.74
N ALA A 1072 -9.95 -7.70 7.13
CA ALA A 1072 -11.25 -7.67 6.48
C ALA A 1072 -12.36 -7.54 7.52
N ALA A 1073 -13.50 -6.96 7.13
CA ALA A 1073 -14.63 -6.78 8.05
C ALA A 1073 -15.98 -7.00 7.36
N ASN A 1074 -16.97 -7.43 8.12
CA ASN A 1074 -18.33 -7.55 7.60
C ASN A 1074 -19.01 -6.17 7.49
N PRO A 1075 -20.04 -6.02 6.63
CA PRO A 1075 -20.72 -4.73 6.45
C PRO A 1075 -21.38 -4.17 7.73
N GLY A 1076 -21.90 -5.01 8.63
CA GLY A 1076 -22.55 -4.56 9.86
C GLY A 1076 -21.58 -4.09 10.97
N GLY A 1077 -20.28 -4.33 10.84
CA GLY A 1077 -19.30 -4.04 11.88
C GLY A 1077 -19.44 -4.93 13.12
N GLN A 1078 -19.80 -6.19 12.91
CA GLN A 1078 -19.89 -7.23 13.94
C GLN A 1078 -18.68 -8.17 13.91
N PHE A 1079 -18.03 -8.34 12.75
CA PHE A 1079 -16.89 -9.23 12.57
C PHE A 1079 -15.70 -8.48 12.00
N LEU A 1080 -14.54 -8.69 12.63
CA LEU A 1080 -13.22 -8.35 12.12
C LEU A 1080 -12.46 -9.66 11.88
N TYR A 1081 -11.78 -9.76 10.75
CA TYR A 1081 -10.87 -10.84 10.44
C TYR A 1081 -9.49 -10.23 10.22
N GLY A 1082 -8.46 -10.83 10.80
CA GLY A 1082 -7.09 -10.39 10.56
C GLY A 1082 -6.16 -11.57 10.33
N VAL A 1083 -5.15 -11.37 9.49
CA VAL A 1083 -4.03 -12.31 9.29
C VAL A 1083 -2.71 -11.56 9.43
N TRP A 1084 -1.71 -12.19 10.04
CA TRP A 1084 -0.36 -11.62 10.23
C TRP A 1084 0.72 -12.71 10.16
N ALA A 1085 1.97 -12.28 10.01
CA ALA A 1085 3.14 -13.15 10.17
C ALA A 1085 3.54 -13.19 11.65
N GLN A 1086 3.71 -14.40 12.19
CA GLN A 1086 4.07 -14.63 13.58
C GLN A 1086 5.43 -15.32 13.67
N LEU A 1087 6.33 -14.77 14.48
CA LEU A 1087 7.69 -15.27 14.69
C LEU A 1087 7.88 -15.65 16.16
N GLU A 1088 8.33 -16.87 16.41
CA GLU A 1088 8.63 -17.38 17.75
C GLU A 1088 10.15 -17.42 17.93
N HIS A 1089 10.67 -16.62 18.86
CA HIS A 1089 12.08 -16.53 19.20
C HIS A 1089 12.39 -17.23 20.53
N ASP A 1090 13.57 -17.84 20.62
CA ASP A 1090 14.12 -18.29 21.88
C ASP A 1090 14.46 -17.08 22.76
N LYS A 1091 13.95 -17.08 23.99
CA LYS A 1091 14.08 -15.93 24.91
C LYS A 1091 15.50 -15.64 25.34
N ASP A 1092 16.39 -16.64 25.31
CA ASP A 1092 17.76 -16.52 25.80
C ASP A 1092 18.75 -16.29 24.65
N SER A 1093 18.52 -16.93 23.49
CA SER A 1093 19.43 -16.82 22.33
C SER A 1093 18.96 -15.84 21.25
N GLY A 1094 17.68 -15.48 21.21
CA GLY A 1094 17.07 -14.70 20.12
C GLY A 1094 16.89 -15.50 18.82
N GLU A 1095 17.28 -16.77 18.78
CA GLU A 1095 17.17 -17.61 17.59
C GLU A 1095 15.69 -17.90 17.26
N LEU A 1096 15.35 -17.85 15.97
CA LEU A 1096 14.01 -18.17 15.49
C LEU A 1096 13.72 -19.67 15.67
N LEU A 1097 12.71 -19.99 16.46
CA LEU A 1097 12.24 -21.33 16.78
C LEU A 1097 11.06 -21.77 15.90
N GLY A 1098 10.25 -20.80 15.45
CA GLY A 1098 9.01 -21.06 14.72
C GLY A 1098 8.54 -19.85 13.93
N SER A 1099 7.83 -20.10 12.83
CA SER A 1099 7.17 -19.05 12.05
C SER A 1099 5.85 -19.58 11.47
N ASP A 1100 4.84 -18.71 11.38
CA ASP A 1100 3.49 -19.05 10.93
C ASP A 1100 2.76 -17.83 10.36
N ALA A 1101 1.81 -18.07 9.46
CA ALA A 1101 0.79 -17.09 9.14
C ALA A 1101 -0.43 -17.42 10.02
N MET A 1102 -0.88 -16.45 10.80
CA MET A 1102 -1.93 -16.65 11.80
C MET A 1102 -3.18 -15.85 11.45
N ALA A 1103 -4.35 -16.47 11.57
CA ALA A 1103 -5.65 -15.84 11.34
C ALA A 1103 -6.45 -15.73 12.64
N ARG A 1104 -6.99 -14.54 12.92
CA ARG A 1104 -7.98 -14.30 14.00
C ARG A 1104 -9.31 -13.83 13.42
N ARG A 1105 -10.41 -14.37 13.95
CA ARG A 1105 -11.75 -13.81 13.84
C ARG A 1105 -12.10 -13.15 15.16
N VAL A 1106 -12.64 -11.94 15.14
CA VAL A 1106 -13.18 -11.24 16.31
C VAL A 1106 -14.65 -10.96 16.06
N TRP A 1107 -15.49 -11.25 17.06
CA TRP A 1107 -16.94 -11.04 17.00
C TRP A 1107 -17.38 -10.10 18.12
N TRP A 1108 -18.12 -9.04 17.77
CA TRP A 1108 -18.83 -8.19 18.73
C TRP A 1108 -20.29 -8.62 18.84
N ILE A 1109 -20.73 -8.91 20.06
CA ILE A 1109 -22.07 -9.38 20.39
C ILE A 1109 -22.83 -8.24 21.08
N ASP A 1110 -23.54 -7.43 20.28
CA ASP A 1110 -24.27 -6.28 20.79
C ASP A 1110 -25.19 -6.67 21.99
N GLY A 1111 -25.02 -5.97 23.12
CA GLY A 1111 -25.75 -6.20 24.37
C GLY A 1111 -25.21 -7.30 25.29
N TYR A 1112 -23.99 -7.80 25.04
CA TYR A 1112 -23.29 -8.76 25.90
C TYR A 1112 -21.94 -8.20 26.33
N ILE A 1113 -21.59 -8.43 27.60
CA ILE A 1113 -20.28 -8.17 28.20
C ILE A 1113 -20.04 -9.34 29.14
N SER A 1114 -18.84 -9.94 29.10
CA SER A 1114 -18.51 -11.05 30.00
C SER A 1114 -18.31 -10.56 31.44
N ASP A 1115 -18.90 -11.26 32.41
CA ASP A 1115 -18.65 -11.02 33.84
C ASP A 1115 -17.24 -11.49 34.28
N THR A 1116 -16.56 -12.31 33.46
CA THR A 1116 -15.28 -12.95 33.79
C THR A 1116 -14.12 -12.34 33.04
N TRP A 1117 -14.32 -12.03 31.75
CA TRP A 1117 -13.28 -11.59 30.82
C TRP A 1117 -13.47 -10.14 30.37
N GLY A 1118 -14.63 -9.55 30.64
CA GLY A 1118 -14.91 -8.16 30.30
C GLY A 1118 -13.99 -7.22 31.06
N TRP A 1119 -13.56 -6.15 30.40
CA TRP A 1119 -12.72 -5.07 30.96
C TRP A 1119 -11.28 -5.48 31.34
N ASP A 1120 -10.87 -6.72 31.06
CA ASP A 1120 -9.47 -7.13 31.10
C ASP A 1120 -8.85 -6.82 29.74
N PHE A 1121 -8.05 -5.75 29.67
CA PHE A 1121 -7.37 -5.31 28.47
C PHE A 1121 -5.90 -5.70 28.53
N GLY A 1122 -5.37 -6.27 27.45
CA GLY A 1122 -3.93 -6.56 27.32
C GLY A 1122 -3.02 -5.32 27.33
N GLN A 1123 -3.60 -4.11 27.39
CA GLN A 1123 -2.88 -2.83 27.44
C GLN A 1123 -2.32 -2.47 28.82
N GLY A 1124 -2.60 -3.26 29.86
CA GLY A 1124 -2.22 -2.96 31.24
C GLY A 1124 -0.70 -2.94 31.45
N SER A 1125 -0.20 -1.78 31.93
CA SER A 1125 1.11 -1.42 32.51
C SER A 1125 2.04 -0.53 31.69
N GLY A 1126 1.97 -0.55 30.35
CA GLY A 1126 2.96 0.13 29.52
C GLY A 1126 4.42 -0.31 29.73
N ASP A 1127 4.71 -1.33 30.56
CA ASP A 1127 6.08 -1.74 30.90
C ASP A 1127 6.64 -2.79 29.93
N GLY A 1128 5.89 -3.12 28.87
CA GLY A 1128 6.22 -4.16 27.89
C GLY A 1128 6.12 -5.58 28.46
N THR A 1129 5.54 -5.73 29.66
CA THR A 1129 5.15 -7.03 30.22
C THR A 1129 3.63 -7.12 30.10
N PRO A 1130 3.07 -8.19 29.50
CA PRO A 1130 1.62 -8.42 29.56
C PRO A 1130 1.16 -8.28 31.01
N ALA A 1131 0.02 -7.62 31.22
CA ALA A 1131 -0.61 -7.52 32.52
C ALA A 1131 -0.65 -8.92 33.16
N THR A 1132 0.26 -9.14 34.12
CA THR A 1132 0.24 -10.37 34.91
C THR A 1132 -0.65 -10.06 36.10
N PRO A 1133 -1.74 -10.81 36.32
CA PRO A 1133 -2.64 -10.54 37.43
C PRO A 1133 -1.97 -10.64 38.80
#